data_AF-A0A2V3JI69-F1
#
_entry.id   AF-A0A2V3JI69-F1
#
_cell.length_a   1.000
_cell.length_b   1.000
_cell.length_c   1.000
_cell.angle_alpha   90.00
_cell.angle_beta   90.00
_cell.angle_gamma   90.00
#
_symmetry.space_group_name_H-M   'P 1'
#
loop_
_entity.id
_entity.type
_entity.pdbx_description
1 polymer ?
#
loop_
_entity_poly.entity_id
_entity_poly.type
_entity_poly.pdbx_seq_one_letter_code
_entity_poly.pdbx_strand_id
1 'polypeptide(L)'
;MRKRFGRDMDKDTIQTTLDGMALRFPKVRTSDGHILDWDREAIVNQLLRETKLSEDFYGCPGITEEEARDIAKKAELKIKTMGITQLSGPLVREIVNQILLEDYKKLEWRNVCTRVGTPVYDAHLIDIGEGFEANENANLQDNAETSHKKKADKICKEQYLLLLPPKLADAHLSGDLHIHDLEYFGTRGFCQDWDLRYFFYYGLMPDGSGTKASVAGPAKKPEVAILHAVKILGSAQTNFAGGQGFFNFLVFIAPYLEGLSYEEIEQLMQMFVYEMTQMQVARGGQLVFSSVQLTPGVPKIWRDKPVVYKGAVWNGEQAPLRTYGEFEREVRLAFKALMNVMLKGDYWGKPFNFPKPEVAIEPQFLEEDEEFNKNHPELPTWGELYDLAFRLAAEYGTPYFDNKIPEYRGAGEGVSCYQCCAYSFKTSPDDEGFNDKMYFRNGKHFSMGGWQVVTINCPRAAYRAEGDDDKLFEELKKQIDLSIEIFRVKKQWMDKIVRAGRMPFATQRPKDPYTGEKGDVAVYLDELVYIVGVVGINEMVQYHYGKQMHEDRGALRLAVRAMTEMELYVKELTEREGFEISFSRTPAETVAQRFAVADLLNEEFREKAMTVVKGDLPRALELMGKTRDLPIYYTNGTHVPPNADISLAKRISIEHIFFPIVDGGDIMHIFLGEGYPDWRGIKSLAMKIATKTQTGYFAFTKDMTVCMDCSHVTMGLKEECENCHSRNLDYISRITGYLQSVSGWNAGKKQELLDRMRYGADEVR
;
A
#
# COMPACT_ATOMS: atom_id res chain seq x y z
N MET A 1 22.70 -38.03 -36.02
CA MET A 1 23.44 -36.76 -35.75
C MET A 1 23.68 -36.47 -34.25
N ARG A 2 23.87 -37.48 -33.38
CA ARG A 2 24.03 -37.31 -31.91
C ARG A 2 25.47 -37.56 -31.38
N LYS A 3 26.52 -37.33 -32.19
CA LYS A 3 27.90 -37.74 -31.83
C LYS A 3 29.01 -36.72 -32.14
N ARG A 4 28.72 -35.41 -32.15
CA ARG A 4 29.75 -34.39 -32.47
C ARG A 4 29.89 -33.20 -31.50
N PHE A 5 29.19 -33.16 -30.36
CA PHE A 5 29.26 -32.02 -29.42
C PHE A 5 29.88 -32.33 -28.04
N GLY A 6 30.51 -33.50 -27.84
CA GLY A 6 30.90 -33.96 -26.50
C GLY A 6 32.40 -34.18 -26.24
N ARG A 7 33.33 -33.40 -26.80
CA ARG A 7 34.77 -33.63 -26.55
C ARG A 7 35.65 -32.42 -26.19
N ASP A 8 35.15 -31.18 -26.22
CA ASP A 8 35.97 -29.99 -25.88
C ASP A 8 35.58 -29.28 -24.57
N MET A 9 34.56 -29.78 -23.84
CA MET A 9 34.19 -29.22 -22.53
C MET A 9 34.94 -29.83 -21.33
N ASP A 10 35.70 -30.90 -21.53
CA ASP A 10 36.39 -31.68 -20.47
C ASP A 10 37.89 -31.38 -20.33
N LYS A 11 38.40 -30.30 -20.94
CA LYS A 11 39.81 -29.92 -20.78
C LYS A 11 39.94 -28.87 -19.68
N ASP A 12 40.55 -29.26 -18.56
CA ASP A 12 41.00 -28.36 -17.51
C ASP A 12 41.90 -27.27 -18.11
N THR A 13 41.71 -26.06 -17.60
CA THR A 13 42.49 -24.88 -17.96
C THR A 13 43.75 -24.84 -17.12
N ILE A 14 44.91 -24.58 -17.75
CA ILE A 14 46.19 -24.48 -17.06
C ILE A 14 46.54 -23.00 -16.91
N GLN A 15 46.52 -22.48 -15.69
CA GLN A 15 46.98 -21.12 -15.39
C GLN A 15 48.27 -21.17 -14.57
N THR A 16 49.23 -20.32 -14.90
CA THR A 16 50.48 -20.16 -14.14
C THR A 16 50.24 -19.18 -12.99
N THR A 17 50.49 -19.59 -11.75
CA THR A 17 50.43 -18.70 -10.59
C THR A 17 51.53 -17.65 -10.65
N LEU A 18 51.39 -16.58 -9.84
CA LEU A 18 52.44 -15.58 -9.63
C LEU A 18 53.76 -16.18 -9.10
N ASP A 19 53.69 -17.37 -8.47
CA ASP A 19 54.84 -18.12 -7.96
C ASP A 19 55.36 -19.18 -8.96
N GLY A 20 54.87 -19.16 -10.22
CA GLY A 20 55.34 -20.05 -11.30
C GLY A 20 54.74 -21.46 -11.32
N MET A 21 53.72 -21.76 -10.53
CA MET A 21 53.07 -23.08 -10.51
C MET A 21 51.98 -23.18 -11.59
N ALA A 22 52.00 -24.25 -12.39
CA ALA A 22 50.89 -24.57 -13.30
C ALA A 22 49.73 -25.23 -12.53
N LEU A 23 48.60 -24.55 -12.42
CA LEU A 23 47.40 -25.04 -11.75
C LEU A 23 46.31 -25.37 -12.76
N ARG A 24 45.59 -26.48 -12.52
CA ARG A 24 44.48 -26.94 -13.35
C ARG A 24 43.15 -26.56 -12.71
N PHE A 25 42.31 -25.87 -13.47
CA PHE A 25 40.96 -25.48 -13.07
C PHE A 25 39.91 -25.90 -14.10
N PRO A 26 38.71 -26.33 -13.69
CA PRO A 26 37.60 -26.52 -14.62
C PRO A 26 37.23 -25.17 -15.26
N LYS A 27 36.66 -25.21 -16.47
CA LYS A 27 36.11 -24.01 -17.10
C LYS A 27 34.99 -23.41 -16.26
N VAL A 28 34.88 -22.09 -16.29
CA VAL A 28 33.92 -21.32 -15.48
C VAL A 28 32.68 -21.01 -16.30
N ARG A 29 31.51 -21.41 -15.79
CA ARG A 29 30.22 -20.94 -16.29
C ARG A 29 29.92 -19.56 -15.70
N THR A 30 30.03 -18.51 -16.51
CA THR A 30 29.90 -17.12 -16.07
C THR A 30 28.43 -16.69 -15.96
N SER A 31 28.18 -15.62 -15.21
CA SER A 31 26.82 -15.12 -14.95
C SER A 31 26.17 -14.45 -16.17
N ASP A 32 26.95 -14.04 -17.16
CA ASP A 32 26.49 -13.49 -18.45
C ASP A 32 26.27 -14.58 -19.52
N GLY A 33 26.36 -15.86 -19.14
CA GLY A 33 25.95 -16.99 -20.01
C GLY A 33 27.07 -17.57 -20.87
N HIS A 34 28.33 -17.36 -20.52
CA HIS A 34 29.48 -17.89 -21.25
C HIS A 34 30.21 -19.00 -20.48
N ILE A 35 31.05 -19.77 -21.20
CA ILE A 35 31.97 -20.75 -20.62
C ILE A 35 33.38 -20.25 -20.93
N LEU A 36 34.08 -19.76 -19.91
CA LEU A 36 35.40 -19.16 -20.04
C LEU A 36 36.45 -19.99 -19.30
N ASP A 37 37.71 -19.75 -19.63
CA ASP A 37 38.80 -20.31 -18.86
C ASP A 37 38.93 -19.60 -17.50
N TRP A 38 39.52 -20.28 -16.51
CA TRP A 38 39.74 -19.66 -15.19
C TRP A 38 40.65 -18.44 -15.33
N ASP A 39 40.19 -17.32 -14.77
CA ASP A 39 40.95 -16.07 -14.72
C ASP A 39 40.81 -15.42 -13.34
N ARG A 40 41.91 -15.42 -12.58
CA ARG A 40 41.99 -14.74 -11.29
C ARG A 40 41.76 -13.23 -11.38
N GLU A 41 42.20 -12.56 -12.44
CA GLU A 41 42.03 -11.10 -12.56
C GLU A 41 40.56 -10.71 -12.66
N ALA A 42 39.68 -11.63 -13.07
CA ALA A 42 38.23 -11.42 -13.02
C ALA A 42 37.73 -11.15 -11.59
N ILE A 43 38.28 -11.82 -10.57
CA ILE A 43 37.94 -11.57 -9.15
C ILE A 43 38.45 -10.19 -8.72
N VAL A 44 39.70 -9.85 -9.06
CA VAL A 44 40.30 -8.56 -8.71
C VAL A 44 39.47 -7.41 -9.30
N ASN A 45 39.16 -7.48 -10.59
CA ASN A 45 38.35 -6.47 -11.28
C ASN A 45 36.92 -6.39 -10.73
N GLN A 46 36.32 -7.52 -10.39
CA GLN A 46 35.00 -7.58 -9.77
C GLN A 46 34.98 -6.87 -8.41
N LEU A 47 35.93 -7.19 -7.53
CA LEU A 47 36.05 -6.60 -6.20
C LEU A 47 36.28 -5.08 -6.28
N LEU A 48 37.23 -4.63 -7.11
CA LEU A 48 37.51 -3.20 -7.31
C LEU A 48 36.33 -2.42 -7.88
N ARG A 49 35.48 -3.05 -8.70
CA ARG A 49 34.31 -2.41 -9.29
C ARG A 49 33.14 -2.36 -8.34
N GLU A 50 32.78 -3.49 -7.73
CA GLU A 50 31.52 -3.65 -7.00
C GLU A 50 31.60 -3.13 -5.56
N THR A 51 32.75 -3.24 -4.89
CA THR A 51 32.91 -2.74 -3.52
C THR A 51 32.84 -1.22 -3.42
N LYS A 52 32.96 -0.49 -4.54
CA LYS A 52 32.68 0.96 -4.59
C LYS A 52 31.26 1.31 -4.11
N LEU A 53 30.31 0.39 -4.29
CA LEU A 53 28.95 0.57 -3.75
C LEU A 53 28.93 0.66 -2.22
N SER A 54 29.99 0.20 -1.53
CA SER A 54 30.11 0.36 -0.08
C SER A 54 30.22 1.83 0.34
N GLU A 55 30.79 2.68 -0.52
CA GLU A 55 30.86 4.13 -0.26
C GLU A 55 29.45 4.74 -0.31
N ASP A 56 28.64 4.27 -1.27
CA ASP A 56 27.29 4.76 -1.52
C ASP A 56 26.25 4.33 -0.48
N PHE A 57 26.36 3.11 0.06
CA PHE A 57 25.35 2.50 0.93
C PHE A 57 25.79 2.37 2.39
N TYR A 58 27.10 2.30 2.65
CA TYR A 58 27.65 2.10 3.99
C TYR A 58 28.59 3.23 4.43
N GLY A 59 29.00 4.14 3.54
CA GLY A 59 29.98 5.19 3.83
C GLY A 59 31.40 4.66 4.07
N CYS A 60 31.68 3.41 3.69
CA CYS A 60 32.97 2.77 3.84
C CYS A 60 33.72 2.76 2.50
N PRO A 61 35.06 2.93 2.49
CA PRO A 61 35.83 2.90 1.25
C PRO A 61 35.71 1.54 0.55
N GLY A 62 35.76 1.57 -0.78
CA GLY A 62 35.95 0.37 -1.58
C GLY A 62 37.27 -0.33 -1.27
N ILE A 63 37.38 -1.58 -1.71
CA ILE A 63 38.57 -2.41 -1.49
C ILE A 63 39.77 -1.88 -2.27
N THR A 64 40.99 -2.05 -1.73
CA THR A 64 42.23 -1.72 -2.44
C THR A 64 42.66 -2.81 -3.43
N GLU A 65 43.52 -2.47 -4.37
CA GLU A 65 44.05 -3.46 -5.33
C GLU A 65 44.88 -4.55 -4.63
N GLU A 66 45.65 -4.20 -3.60
CA GLU A 66 46.44 -5.15 -2.83
C GLU A 66 45.55 -6.19 -2.14
N GLU A 67 44.52 -5.74 -1.43
CA GLU A 67 43.54 -6.60 -0.76
C GLU A 67 42.77 -7.47 -1.78
N ALA A 68 42.33 -6.88 -2.90
CA ALA A 68 41.65 -7.62 -3.95
C ALA A 68 42.52 -8.74 -4.53
N ARG A 69 43.82 -8.49 -4.73
CA ARG A 69 44.79 -9.49 -5.21
C ARG A 69 45.06 -10.59 -4.18
N ASP A 70 45.12 -10.25 -2.89
CA ASP A 70 45.24 -11.26 -1.82
C ASP A 70 44.00 -12.16 -1.74
N ILE A 71 42.80 -11.58 -1.76
CA ILE A 71 41.55 -12.34 -1.75
C ILE A 71 41.46 -13.27 -2.96
N ALA A 72 41.81 -12.78 -4.15
CA ALA A 72 41.79 -13.60 -5.36
C ALA A 72 42.77 -14.79 -5.27
N LYS A 73 43.95 -14.60 -4.67
CA LYS A 73 44.90 -15.71 -4.38
C LYS A 73 44.29 -16.74 -3.43
N LYS A 74 43.66 -16.29 -2.35
CA LYS A 74 43.03 -17.16 -1.36
C LYS A 74 41.84 -17.93 -1.94
N ALA A 75 41.01 -17.27 -2.74
CA ALA A 75 39.88 -17.89 -3.43
C ALA A 75 40.36 -18.99 -4.37
N GLU A 76 41.41 -18.73 -5.14
CA GLU A 76 42.03 -19.71 -6.02
C GLU A 76 42.54 -20.95 -5.26
N LEU A 77 43.22 -20.75 -4.12
CA LEU A 77 43.69 -21.85 -3.28
C LEU A 77 42.52 -22.67 -2.69
N LYS A 78 41.46 -22.01 -2.21
CA LYS A 78 40.26 -22.68 -1.71
C LYS A 78 39.59 -23.52 -2.80
N ILE A 79 39.36 -22.96 -3.99
CA ILE A 79 38.76 -23.66 -5.14
C ILE A 79 39.56 -24.90 -5.51
N LYS A 80 40.89 -24.77 -5.57
CA LYS A 80 41.78 -25.91 -5.83
C LYS A 80 41.62 -27.01 -4.79
N THR A 81 41.59 -26.62 -3.50
CA THR A 81 41.51 -27.57 -2.38
C THR A 81 40.17 -28.32 -2.36
N MET A 82 39.09 -27.70 -2.83
CA MET A 82 37.77 -28.34 -2.90
C MET A 82 37.67 -29.46 -3.94
N GLY A 83 38.58 -29.52 -4.94
CA GLY A 83 38.60 -30.59 -5.94
C GLY A 83 37.33 -30.66 -6.81
N ILE A 84 36.69 -29.52 -7.07
CA ILE A 84 35.43 -29.44 -7.81
C ILE A 84 35.59 -29.78 -9.30
N THR A 85 34.59 -30.43 -9.88
CA THR A 85 34.56 -30.80 -11.31
C THR A 85 33.84 -29.78 -12.21
N GLN A 86 33.00 -28.94 -11.62
CA GLN A 86 32.30 -27.86 -12.32
C GLN A 86 32.40 -26.58 -11.50
N LEU A 87 32.77 -25.48 -12.16
CA LEU A 87 32.86 -24.17 -11.53
C LEU A 87 31.90 -23.18 -12.20
N SER A 88 31.22 -22.40 -11.38
CA SER A 88 30.28 -21.36 -11.81
C SER A 88 30.62 -20.03 -11.16
N GLY A 89 30.33 -18.93 -11.84
CA GLY A 89 30.49 -17.57 -11.30
C GLY A 89 29.84 -17.39 -9.92
N PRO A 90 28.60 -17.86 -9.68
CA PRO A 90 28.00 -17.86 -8.34
C PRO A 90 28.82 -18.58 -7.28
N LEU A 91 29.37 -19.76 -7.58
CA LEU A 91 30.20 -20.50 -6.62
C LEU A 91 31.51 -19.76 -6.29
N VAL A 92 32.17 -19.17 -7.32
CA VAL A 92 33.35 -18.33 -7.11
C VAL A 92 33.02 -17.17 -6.18
N ARG A 93 31.89 -16.50 -6.41
CA ARG A 93 31.43 -15.36 -5.62
C ARG A 93 31.15 -15.74 -4.17
N GLU A 94 30.55 -16.90 -3.90
CA GLU A 94 30.34 -17.36 -2.53
C GLU A 94 31.66 -17.67 -1.79
N ILE A 95 32.66 -18.21 -2.48
CA ILE A 95 33.99 -18.44 -1.90
C ILE A 95 34.67 -17.10 -1.57
N VAL A 96 34.55 -16.11 -2.45
CA VAL A 96 35.05 -14.75 -2.21
C VAL A 96 34.32 -14.12 -1.02
N ASN A 97 32.98 -14.20 -0.98
CA ASN A 97 32.16 -13.69 0.13
C ASN A 97 32.52 -14.35 1.47
N GLN A 98 32.82 -15.64 1.45
CA GLN A 98 33.32 -16.35 2.63
C GLN A 98 34.64 -15.75 3.12
N ILE A 99 35.60 -15.49 2.23
CA ILE A 99 36.89 -14.88 2.58
C ILE A 99 36.70 -13.46 3.14
N LEU A 100 35.80 -12.67 2.56
CA LEU A 100 35.47 -11.31 3.05
C LEU A 100 34.96 -11.35 4.51
N LEU A 101 34.17 -12.36 4.87
CA LEU A 101 33.65 -12.53 6.24
C LEU A 101 34.66 -13.17 7.21
N GLU A 102 35.44 -14.14 6.75
CA GLU A 102 36.35 -14.91 7.61
C GLU A 102 37.65 -14.16 7.89
N ASP A 103 38.32 -13.70 6.84
CA ASP A 103 39.68 -13.19 6.92
C ASP A 103 39.70 -11.67 7.13
N TYR A 104 38.78 -10.97 6.45
CA TYR A 104 38.77 -9.50 6.42
C TYR A 104 37.76 -8.89 7.40
N LYS A 105 36.75 -9.65 7.83
CA LYS A 105 35.63 -9.19 8.68
C LYS A 105 34.87 -8.00 8.09
N LYS A 106 34.66 -8.02 6.77
CA LYS A 106 34.05 -6.94 5.99
C LYS A 106 32.65 -7.33 5.50
N LEU A 107 31.66 -7.13 6.37
CA LEU A 107 30.25 -7.44 6.07
C LEU A 107 29.73 -6.55 4.93
N GLU A 108 30.11 -5.28 4.93
CA GLU A 108 29.73 -4.27 3.94
C GLU A 108 30.18 -4.66 2.52
N TRP A 109 31.43 -5.10 2.36
CA TRP A 109 31.96 -5.58 1.08
C TRP A 109 31.27 -6.88 0.66
N ARG A 110 31.08 -7.81 1.59
CA ARG A 110 30.35 -9.05 1.31
C ARG A 110 28.95 -8.76 0.82
N ASN A 111 28.23 -7.85 1.46
CA ASN A 111 26.85 -7.54 1.12
C ASN A 111 26.72 -6.94 -0.29
N VAL A 112 27.55 -5.97 -0.67
CA VAL A 112 27.51 -5.38 -2.02
C VAL A 112 28.03 -6.32 -3.11
N CYS A 113 28.89 -7.29 -2.74
CA CYS A 113 29.35 -8.35 -3.64
C CYS A 113 28.44 -9.60 -3.63
N THR A 114 27.36 -9.63 -2.85
CA THR A 114 26.47 -10.79 -2.83
C THR A 114 25.61 -10.84 -4.08
N ARG A 115 25.43 -12.05 -4.63
CA ARG A 115 24.46 -12.28 -5.70
C ARG A 115 23.10 -12.52 -5.07
N VAL A 116 22.13 -11.68 -5.43
CA VAL A 116 20.72 -11.86 -5.08
C VAL A 116 20.02 -12.82 -6.04
N GLY A 117 19.10 -13.63 -5.53
CA GLY A 117 18.40 -14.63 -6.33
C GLY A 117 17.52 -15.56 -5.51
N THR A 118 16.58 -16.23 -6.19
CA THR A 118 15.72 -17.23 -5.55
C THR A 118 16.25 -18.65 -5.80
N PRO A 119 16.17 -19.57 -4.81
CA PRO A 119 16.40 -21.00 -5.04
C PRO A 119 15.51 -21.53 -6.17
N VAL A 120 16.03 -22.49 -6.95
CA VAL A 120 15.28 -23.07 -8.08
C VAL A 120 13.98 -23.72 -7.63
N TYR A 121 13.98 -24.35 -6.46
CA TYR A 121 12.77 -24.94 -5.85
C TYR A 121 11.70 -23.87 -5.62
N ASP A 122 12.05 -22.79 -4.92
CA ASP A 122 11.13 -21.67 -4.66
C ASP A 122 10.66 -21.00 -5.96
N ALA A 123 11.57 -20.83 -6.93
CA ALA A 123 11.23 -20.28 -8.24
C ALA A 123 10.17 -21.12 -8.96
N HIS A 124 10.29 -22.45 -8.85
CA HIS A 124 9.34 -23.39 -9.42
C HIS A 124 7.99 -23.34 -8.69
N LEU A 125 7.99 -23.26 -7.35
CA LEU A 125 6.76 -23.07 -6.58
C LEU A 125 6.01 -21.80 -7.01
N ILE A 126 6.74 -20.69 -7.21
CA ILE A 126 6.16 -19.44 -7.74
C ILE A 126 5.54 -19.61 -9.14
N ASP A 127 6.13 -20.45 -10.00
CA ASP A 127 5.59 -20.71 -11.35
C ASP A 127 4.27 -21.49 -11.33
N ILE A 128 4.05 -22.31 -10.31
CA ILE A 128 2.83 -23.11 -10.16
C ILE A 128 1.82 -22.51 -9.17
N GLY A 129 2.08 -21.31 -8.64
CA GLY A 129 1.19 -20.63 -7.70
C GLY A 129 1.27 -21.13 -6.25
N GLU A 130 2.35 -21.81 -5.87
CA GLU A 130 2.57 -22.38 -4.54
C GLU A 130 3.68 -21.66 -3.76
N GLY A 131 3.91 -22.11 -2.53
CA GLY A 131 4.99 -21.63 -1.66
C GLY A 131 4.56 -20.48 -0.74
N PHE A 132 5.53 -19.92 -0.01
CA PHE A 132 5.23 -18.98 1.07
C PHE A 132 4.72 -17.61 0.59
N GLU A 133 5.06 -17.19 -0.63
CA GLU A 133 4.61 -15.91 -1.22
C GLU A 133 3.30 -16.04 -2.00
N ALA A 134 2.68 -17.22 -2.01
CA ALA A 134 1.45 -17.46 -2.76
C ALA A 134 0.35 -16.45 -2.36
N ASN A 135 0.18 -16.24 -1.05
CA ASN A 135 -0.92 -15.47 -0.45
C ASN A 135 -0.47 -14.17 0.26
N GLU A 136 0.69 -13.60 -0.11
CA GLU A 136 1.22 -12.38 0.55
C GLU A 136 0.43 -11.11 0.18
N ASN A 137 -0.18 -11.08 -1.01
CA ASN A 137 -0.97 -9.95 -1.52
C ASN A 137 -2.22 -10.48 -2.22
N ALA A 138 -3.38 -10.32 -1.59
CA ALA A 138 -4.65 -10.83 -2.09
C ALA A 138 -5.13 -10.14 -3.39
N ASN A 139 -4.52 -9.03 -3.80
CA ASN A 139 -4.90 -8.32 -5.01
C ASN A 139 -4.27 -8.92 -6.30
N LEU A 140 -3.23 -9.75 -6.17
CA LEU A 140 -2.58 -10.39 -7.32
C LEU A 140 -3.42 -11.54 -7.88
N GLN A 141 -3.60 -11.53 -9.20
CA GLN A 141 -4.23 -12.63 -9.92
C GLN A 141 -3.17 -13.64 -10.36
N ASP A 142 -3.36 -14.93 -10.09
CA ASP A 142 -2.39 -15.94 -10.53
C ASP A 142 -2.34 -16.07 -12.06
N ASN A 143 -1.18 -15.71 -12.62
CA ASN A 143 -0.83 -15.78 -14.04
C ASN A 143 0.69 -15.63 -14.19
N ALA A 144 1.20 -15.72 -15.43
CA ALA A 144 2.64 -15.63 -15.71
C ALA A 144 3.28 -14.29 -15.28
N GLU A 145 2.55 -13.18 -15.36
CA GLU A 145 3.03 -11.87 -14.91
C GLU A 145 3.13 -11.81 -13.38
N THR A 146 2.23 -12.47 -12.65
CA THR A 146 2.36 -12.65 -11.20
C THR A 146 3.59 -13.47 -10.84
N SER A 147 3.89 -14.56 -11.56
CA SER A 147 5.12 -15.33 -11.32
C SER A 147 6.38 -14.52 -11.59
N HIS A 148 6.42 -13.74 -12.68
CA HIS A 148 7.53 -12.83 -12.98
C HIS A 148 7.69 -11.76 -11.90
N LYS A 149 6.57 -11.15 -11.47
CA LYS A 149 6.56 -10.14 -10.41
C LYS A 149 7.06 -10.72 -9.09
N LYS A 150 6.51 -11.85 -8.60
CA LYS A 150 6.92 -12.47 -7.33
C LYS A 150 8.43 -12.78 -7.32
N LYS A 151 8.98 -13.31 -8.42
CA LYS A 151 10.43 -13.54 -8.56
C LYS A 151 11.22 -12.24 -8.49
N ALA A 152 10.79 -11.19 -9.18
CA ALA A 152 11.44 -9.88 -9.14
C ALA A 152 11.35 -9.23 -7.75
N ASP A 153 10.20 -9.32 -7.10
CA ASP A 153 9.94 -8.77 -5.77
C ASP A 153 10.88 -9.43 -4.74
N LYS A 154 11.01 -10.76 -4.77
CA LYS A 154 11.93 -11.49 -3.88
C LYS A 154 13.38 -11.07 -4.06
N ILE A 155 13.83 -10.91 -5.31
CA ILE A 155 15.17 -10.41 -5.63
C ILE A 155 15.37 -9.00 -5.08
N CYS A 156 14.38 -8.12 -5.26
CA CYS A 156 14.45 -6.75 -4.78
C CYS A 156 14.47 -6.68 -3.24
N LYS A 157 13.61 -7.44 -2.56
CA LYS A 157 13.59 -7.54 -1.09
C LYS A 157 14.95 -7.96 -0.55
N GLU A 158 15.54 -9.01 -1.11
CA GLU A 158 16.88 -9.48 -0.72
C GLU A 158 17.95 -8.41 -0.95
N GLN A 159 17.92 -7.75 -2.12
CA GLN A 159 18.84 -6.66 -2.44
C GLN A 159 18.75 -5.54 -1.41
N TYR A 160 17.56 -5.04 -1.08
CA TYR A 160 17.45 -3.92 -0.16
C TYR A 160 17.80 -4.29 1.28
N LEU A 161 17.50 -5.51 1.73
CA LEU A 161 17.97 -5.99 3.04
C LEU A 161 19.49 -6.04 3.12
N LEU A 162 20.15 -6.45 2.04
CA LEU A 162 21.61 -6.43 1.94
C LEU A 162 22.20 -5.03 1.79
N LEU A 163 21.43 -4.01 1.42
CA LEU A 163 21.93 -2.65 1.26
C LEU A 163 21.59 -1.75 2.44
N LEU A 164 20.56 -2.10 3.21
CA LEU A 164 20.20 -1.42 4.44
C LEU A 164 21.32 -1.56 5.49
N PRO A 165 21.50 -0.56 6.36
CA PRO A 165 22.31 -0.72 7.56
C PRO A 165 21.90 -2.00 8.32
N PRO A 166 22.83 -2.86 8.77
CA PRO A 166 22.49 -4.19 9.28
C PRO A 166 21.47 -4.16 10.43
N LYS A 167 21.61 -3.22 11.35
CA LYS A 167 20.67 -2.99 12.47
C LYS A 167 19.21 -2.82 11.99
N LEU A 168 18.99 -2.12 10.87
CA LEU A 168 17.66 -1.86 10.32
C LEU A 168 17.11 -3.07 9.57
N ALA A 169 17.97 -3.76 8.80
CA ALA A 169 17.61 -5.01 8.14
C ALA A 169 17.26 -6.10 9.16
N ASP A 170 18.03 -6.22 10.25
CA ASP A 170 17.81 -7.16 11.33
C ASP A 170 16.51 -6.84 12.08
N ALA A 171 16.22 -5.57 12.36
CA ALA A 171 14.95 -5.17 12.97
C ALA A 171 13.73 -5.54 12.11
N HIS A 172 13.85 -5.44 10.78
CA HIS A 172 12.84 -5.96 9.87
C HIS A 172 12.74 -7.49 9.98
N LEU A 173 13.85 -8.19 9.75
CA LEU A 173 13.92 -9.66 9.67
C LEU A 173 13.50 -10.35 10.97
N SER A 174 13.87 -9.80 12.13
CA SER A 174 13.53 -10.30 13.45
C SER A 174 12.05 -10.12 13.78
N GLY A 175 11.37 -9.17 13.13
CA GLY A 175 9.99 -8.77 13.43
C GLY A 175 9.86 -7.71 14.51
N ASP A 176 10.90 -6.91 14.78
CA ASP A 176 10.79 -5.72 15.63
C ASP A 176 9.95 -4.63 14.94
N LEU A 177 10.14 -4.49 13.63
CA LEU A 177 9.34 -3.63 12.78
C LEU A 177 9.09 -4.29 11.42
N HIS A 178 8.28 -3.65 10.59
CA HIS A 178 8.01 -4.06 9.24
C HIS A 178 8.11 -2.88 8.29
N ILE A 179 8.91 -3.06 7.22
CA ILE A 179 9.06 -2.09 6.14
C ILE A 179 8.10 -2.54 5.04
N HIS A 180 7.05 -1.74 4.79
CA HIS A 180 6.06 -2.06 3.76
C HIS A 180 6.64 -1.87 2.36
N ASP A 181 6.14 -2.65 1.40
CA ASP A 181 6.55 -2.60 -0.01
C ASP A 181 8.08 -2.60 -0.18
N LEU A 182 8.76 -3.44 0.60
CA LEU A 182 10.22 -3.50 0.64
C LEU A 182 10.82 -3.74 -0.74
N GLU A 183 10.13 -4.50 -1.61
CA GLU A 183 10.50 -4.72 -3.02
C GLU A 183 10.60 -3.42 -3.85
N TYR A 184 9.98 -2.34 -3.39
CA TYR A 184 10.01 -1.03 -4.04
C TYR A 184 10.76 0.03 -3.23
N PHE A 185 11.39 -0.35 -2.11
CA PHE A 185 11.98 0.57 -1.15
C PHE A 185 12.93 1.58 -1.81
N GLY A 186 13.86 1.14 -2.65
CA GLY A 186 14.80 2.03 -3.32
C GLY A 186 14.35 2.58 -4.68
N THR A 187 13.08 2.45 -5.10
CA THR A 187 12.66 2.81 -6.47
C THR A 187 11.32 3.55 -6.61
N ARG A 188 10.44 3.52 -5.61
CA ARG A 188 9.10 4.13 -5.68
C ARG A 188 8.71 4.81 -4.38
N GLY A 189 7.85 5.84 -4.47
CA GLY A 189 7.09 6.31 -3.30
C GLY A 189 6.02 5.29 -2.90
N PHE A 190 5.34 5.49 -1.77
CA PHE A 190 4.27 4.60 -1.34
C PHE A 190 2.98 4.89 -2.12
N CYS A 191 2.20 5.91 -1.79
CA CYS A 191 0.90 6.15 -2.43
C CYS A 191 0.69 7.61 -2.85
N GLN A 192 -0.32 7.86 -3.69
CA GLN A 192 -0.62 9.20 -4.19
C GLN A 192 -2.12 9.40 -4.47
N ASP A 193 -2.68 10.50 -3.93
CA ASP A 193 -3.90 11.15 -4.38
C ASP A 193 -3.54 12.28 -5.37
N TRP A 194 -4.21 12.29 -6.51
CA TRP A 194 -3.89 13.17 -7.63
C TRP A 194 -4.91 14.30 -7.77
N ASP A 195 -4.43 15.49 -8.07
CA ASP A 195 -5.29 16.61 -8.48
C ASP A 195 -5.61 16.49 -9.98
N LEU A 196 -6.84 16.06 -10.34
CA LEU A 196 -7.23 15.90 -11.76
C LEU A 196 -7.06 17.18 -12.58
N ARG A 197 -7.14 18.35 -11.92
CA ARG A 197 -7.00 19.64 -12.60
C ARG A 197 -5.66 19.74 -13.32
N TYR A 198 -4.59 19.16 -12.77
CA TYR A 198 -3.28 19.09 -13.40
C TYR A 198 -3.36 18.47 -14.81
N PHE A 199 -4.04 17.33 -14.95
CA PHE A 199 -4.14 16.62 -16.21
C PHE A 199 -5.21 17.19 -17.15
N PHE A 200 -6.25 17.83 -16.61
CA PHE A 200 -7.20 18.60 -17.42
C PHE A 200 -6.63 19.92 -17.92
N TYR A 201 -5.57 20.42 -17.27
CA TYR A 201 -4.80 21.56 -17.73
C TYR A 201 -3.71 21.17 -18.74
N TYR A 202 -2.84 20.22 -18.40
CA TYR A 202 -1.66 19.90 -19.22
C TYR A 202 -1.91 18.81 -20.28
N GLY A 203 -2.93 17.97 -20.09
CA GLY A 203 -3.08 16.72 -20.84
C GLY A 203 -2.43 15.53 -20.14
N LEU A 204 -2.16 14.46 -20.89
CA LEU A 204 -1.64 13.20 -20.34
C LEU A 204 -0.38 12.76 -21.07
N MET A 205 0.69 12.56 -20.30
CA MET A 205 1.95 12.00 -20.76
C MET A 205 2.26 10.73 -19.93
N PRO A 206 1.76 9.56 -20.34
CA PRO A 206 1.72 8.38 -19.47
C PRO A 206 3.09 7.78 -19.18
N ASP A 207 4.07 7.96 -20.06
CA ASP A 207 5.47 7.56 -19.81
C ASP A 207 6.28 8.62 -19.02
N GLY A 208 5.68 9.78 -18.74
CA GLY A 208 6.28 10.93 -18.07
C GLY A 208 7.32 11.71 -18.86
N SER A 209 7.68 11.28 -20.08
CA SER A 209 8.72 11.92 -20.90
C SER A 209 8.23 12.36 -22.29
N GLY A 210 7.16 11.74 -22.79
CA GLY A 210 6.58 11.99 -24.10
C GLY A 210 7.39 11.40 -25.24
N THR A 211 8.35 10.51 -24.95
CA THR A 211 9.31 10.00 -25.95
C THR A 211 9.01 8.56 -26.37
N LYS A 212 8.33 7.78 -25.53
CA LYS A 212 8.01 6.37 -25.77
C LYS A 212 6.53 6.13 -25.97
N ALA A 213 5.69 6.88 -25.28
CA ALA A 213 4.25 6.83 -25.42
C ALA A 213 3.71 8.12 -26.04
N SER A 214 2.56 8.01 -26.72
CA SER A 214 1.86 9.18 -27.26
C SER A 214 1.49 10.16 -26.15
N VAL A 215 1.75 11.44 -26.39
CA VAL A 215 1.33 12.54 -25.53
C VAL A 215 -0.05 13.01 -25.96
N ALA A 216 -1.01 13.02 -25.04
CA ALA A 216 -2.33 13.60 -25.26
C ALA A 216 -2.36 15.04 -24.75
N GLY A 217 -2.90 15.96 -25.54
CA GLY A 217 -3.24 17.30 -25.06
C GLY A 217 -4.42 17.29 -24.09
N PRO A 218 -4.81 18.45 -23.55
CA PRO A 218 -5.92 18.56 -22.59
C PRO A 218 -7.23 18.00 -23.14
N ALA A 219 -7.97 17.25 -22.32
CA ALA A 219 -9.23 16.65 -22.74
C ALA A 219 -10.21 17.72 -23.21
N LYS A 220 -10.88 17.48 -24.36
CA LYS A 220 -11.88 18.40 -24.95
C LYS A 220 -13.31 17.84 -24.94
N LYS A 221 -13.45 16.55 -24.65
CA LYS A 221 -14.70 15.79 -24.66
C LYS A 221 -14.77 14.92 -23.40
N PRO A 222 -15.98 14.64 -22.87
CA PRO A 222 -16.15 13.91 -21.62
C PRO A 222 -15.53 12.52 -21.65
N GLU A 223 -15.63 11.79 -22.76
CA GLU A 223 -15.06 10.46 -22.92
C GLU A 223 -13.55 10.48 -22.73
N VAL A 224 -12.88 11.50 -23.30
CA VAL A 224 -11.44 11.70 -23.17
C VAL A 224 -11.07 12.07 -21.72
N ALA A 225 -11.88 12.87 -21.05
CA ALA A 225 -11.64 13.22 -19.65
C ALA A 225 -11.72 11.99 -18.72
N ILE A 226 -12.72 11.13 -18.91
CA ILE A 226 -12.84 9.85 -18.20
C ILE A 226 -11.65 8.95 -18.50
N LEU A 227 -11.28 8.78 -19.78
CA LEU A 227 -10.14 7.96 -20.17
C LEU A 227 -8.80 8.53 -19.66
N HIS A 228 -8.66 9.85 -19.53
CA HIS A 228 -7.51 10.46 -18.86
C HIS A 228 -7.49 10.05 -17.38
N ALA A 229 -8.60 10.22 -16.65
CA ALA A 229 -8.71 9.81 -15.25
C ALA A 229 -8.29 8.35 -15.02
N VAL A 230 -8.81 7.43 -15.85
CA VAL A 230 -8.44 6.01 -15.84
C VAL A 230 -6.93 5.82 -16.05
N LYS A 231 -6.38 6.40 -17.11
CA LYS A 231 -4.97 6.18 -17.52
C LYS A 231 -3.98 6.81 -16.56
N ILE A 232 -4.36 7.89 -15.87
CA ILE A 232 -3.54 8.52 -14.82
C ILE A 232 -3.28 7.51 -13.71
N LEU A 233 -4.34 6.92 -13.14
CA LEU A 233 -4.22 5.97 -12.04
C LEU A 233 -3.45 4.71 -12.45
N GLY A 234 -3.67 4.21 -13.67
CA GLY A 234 -2.90 3.10 -14.23
C GLY A 234 -1.41 3.42 -14.44
N SER A 235 -1.09 4.58 -15.00
CA SER A 235 0.31 4.99 -15.27
C SER A 235 1.07 5.30 -13.97
N ALA A 236 0.38 5.86 -12.97
CA ALA A 236 0.94 6.20 -11.67
C ALA A 236 1.52 5.00 -10.92
N GLN A 237 0.94 3.80 -11.08
CA GLN A 237 1.44 2.57 -10.46
C GLN A 237 2.87 2.19 -10.87
N THR A 238 3.41 2.77 -11.94
CA THR A 238 4.81 2.58 -12.33
C THR A 238 5.80 3.32 -11.41
N ASN A 239 5.34 4.35 -10.69
CA ASN A 239 6.14 5.26 -9.86
C ASN A 239 5.81 5.16 -8.36
N PHE A 240 4.65 4.60 -7.99
CA PHE A 240 4.18 4.47 -6.61
C PHE A 240 3.77 3.03 -6.26
N ALA A 241 4.06 2.59 -5.02
CA ALA A 241 3.86 1.26 -4.44
C ALA A 241 2.40 0.87 -4.12
N GLY A 242 1.68 1.75 -3.44
CA GLY A 242 0.33 1.55 -2.95
C GLY A 242 -0.75 2.12 -3.87
N GLY A 243 -1.87 2.47 -3.22
CA GLY A 243 -3.08 2.96 -3.87
C GLY A 243 -2.90 4.31 -4.58
N GLN A 244 -3.68 4.49 -5.64
CA GLN A 244 -3.73 5.70 -6.45
C GLN A 244 -5.15 6.27 -6.41
N GLY A 245 -5.34 7.52 -6.07
CA GLY A 245 -6.70 8.05 -5.95
C GLY A 245 -6.89 9.46 -6.46
N PHE A 246 -8.13 9.90 -6.35
CA PHE A 246 -8.58 11.24 -6.70
C PHE A 246 -9.49 11.83 -5.63
N PHE A 247 -9.06 12.93 -5.02
CA PHE A 247 -9.88 13.77 -4.17
C PHE A 247 -10.82 14.64 -5.03
N ASN A 248 -12.03 14.92 -4.51
CA ASN A 248 -13.05 15.73 -5.20
C ASN A 248 -13.30 15.34 -6.67
N PHE A 249 -13.27 14.03 -6.98
CA PHE A 249 -13.32 13.50 -8.34
C PHE A 249 -14.48 14.05 -9.17
N LEU A 250 -15.70 14.02 -8.60
CA LEU A 250 -16.91 14.48 -9.28
C LEU A 250 -16.91 15.99 -9.52
N VAL A 251 -16.34 16.77 -8.60
CA VAL A 251 -16.27 18.24 -8.72
C VAL A 251 -15.38 18.62 -9.89
N PHE A 252 -14.21 17.99 -10.01
CA PHE A 252 -13.25 18.34 -11.06
C PHE A 252 -13.66 17.84 -12.45
N ILE A 253 -14.43 16.76 -12.54
CA ILE A 253 -14.94 16.26 -13.83
C ILE A 253 -16.24 16.94 -14.27
N ALA A 254 -17.01 17.54 -13.36
CA ALA A 254 -18.31 18.14 -13.63
C ALA A 254 -18.37 19.08 -14.86
N PRO A 255 -17.36 19.94 -15.13
CA PRO A 255 -17.37 20.79 -16.32
C PRO A 255 -17.39 20.04 -17.67
N TYR A 256 -16.98 18.78 -17.69
CA TYR A 256 -17.08 17.93 -18.88
C TYR A 256 -18.47 17.33 -19.09
N LEU A 257 -19.31 17.34 -18.06
CA LEU A 257 -20.65 16.73 -18.06
C LEU A 257 -21.78 17.75 -18.33
N GLU A 258 -21.43 19.03 -18.42
CA GLU A 258 -22.39 20.11 -18.66
C GLU A 258 -23.21 19.87 -19.92
N GLY A 259 -24.53 19.97 -19.78
CA GLY A 259 -25.49 19.81 -20.89
C GLY A 259 -25.77 18.37 -21.30
N LEU A 260 -25.11 17.36 -20.71
CA LEU A 260 -25.40 15.95 -20.98
C LEU A 260 -26.68 15.50 -20.28
N SER A 261 -27.34 14.50 -20.88
CA SER A 261 -28.44 13.76 -20.26
C SER A 261 -27.94 12.88 -19.11
N TYR A 262 -28.84 12.46 -18.22
CA TYR A 262 -28.48 11.56 -17.13
C TYR A 262 -27.96 10.21 -17.67
N GLU A 263 -28.53 9.70 -18.76
CA GLU A 263 -28.13 8.44 -19.39
C GLU A 263 -26.71 8.53 -19.97
N GLU A 264 -26.35 9.66 -20.58
CA GLU A 264 -24.98 9.91 -21.05
C GLU A 264 -23.99 9.97 -19.89
N ILE A 265 -24.34 10.64 -18.79
CA ILE A 265 -23.51 10.70 -17.57
C ILE A 265 -23.35 9.31 -16.95
N GLU A 266 -24.43 8.52 -16.87
CA GLU A 266 -24.40 7.16 -16.35
C GLU A 266 -23.51 6.25 -17.20
N GLN A 267 -23.56 6.39 -18.53
CA GLN A 267 -22.69 5.64 -19.43
C GLN A 267 -21.20 6.00 -19.24
N LEU A 268 -20.88 7.27 -18.98
CA LEU A 268 -19.51 7.72 -18.70
C LEU A 268 -19.00 7.19 -17.34
N MET A 269 -19.85 7.20 -16.30
CA MET A 269 -19.50 6.60 -15.00
C MET A 269 -19.36 5.09 -15.11
N GLN A 270 -20.19 4.42 -15.91
CA GLN A 270 -20.03 3.00 -16.21
C GLN A 270 -18.69 2.73 -16.89
N MET A 271 -18.34 3.50 -17.92
CA MET A 271 -17.05 3.39 -18.59
C MET A 271 -15.89 3.55 -17.60
N PHE A 272 -15.95 4.54 -16.71
CA PHE A 272 -14.94 4.73 -15.68
C PHE A 272 -14.78 3.51 -14.76
N VAL A 273 -15.88 3.01 -14.18
CA VAL A 273 -15.86 1.87 -13.24
C VAL A 273 -15.35 0.59 -13.92
N TYR A 274 -15.80 0.31 -15.13
CA TYR A 274 -15.39 -0.89 -15.86
C TYR A 274 -13.91 -0.83 -16.26
N GLU A 275 -13.44 0.30 -16.77
CA GLU A 275 -12.02 0.45 -17.14
C GLU A 275 -11.10 0.28 -15.92
N MET A 276 -11.49 0.83 -14.75
CA MET A 276 -10.72 0.67 -13.51
C MET A 276 -10.71 -0.76 -12.96
N THR A 277 -11.74 -1.57 -13.27
CA THR A 277 -11.86 -2.96 -12.81
C THR A 277 -11.46 -4.00 -13.84
N GLN A 278 -11.09 -3.59 -15.05
CA GLN A 278 -10.67 -4.48 -16.14
C GLN A 278 -9.22 -4.27 -16.58
N MET A 279 -8.54 -3.25 -16.05
CA MET A 279 -7.13 -3.00 -16.34
C MET A 279 -6.20 -4.01 -15.64
N GLN A 280 -5.97 -5.16 -16.27
CA GLN A 280 -5.08 -6.24 -15.79
C GLN A 280 -3.70 -6.27 -16.48
N VAL A 281 -3.07 -5.10 -16.65
CA VAL A 281 -1.74 -5.00 -17.30
C VAL A 281 -0.66 -4.45 -16.38
N ALA A 282 -1.02 -3.83 -15.27
CA ALA A 282 -0.07 -3.20 -14.36
C ALA A 282 0.45 -4.20 -13.31
N ARG A 283 1.71 -4.03 -12.88
CA ARG A 283 2.28 -4.69 -11.68
C ARG A 283 1.95 -6.19 -11.52
N GLY A 284 2.28 -7.01 -12.51
CA GLY A 284 2.04 -8.45 -12.43
C GLY A 284 0.60 -8.86 -12.75
N GLY A 285 -0.17 -8.03 -13.45
CA GLY A 285 -1.56 -8.33 -13.81
C GLY A 285 -2.58 -8.04 -12.70
N GLN A 286 -2.19 -7.18 -11.74
CA GLN A 286 -3.05 -6.70 -10.66
C GLN A 286 -4.03 -5.64 -11.20
N LEU A 287 -5.26 -5.59 -10.65
CA LEU A 287 -6.11 -4.42 -10.83
C LEU A 287 -5.49 -3.19 -10.16
N VAL A 288 -5.79 -2.01 -10.72
CA VAL A 288 -5.30 -0.76 -10.16
C VAL A 288 -5.96 -0.53 -8.80
N PHE A 289 -5.19 -0.65 -7.72
CA PHE A 289 -5.67 -0.30 -6.39
C PHE A 289 -5.96 1.20 -6.38
N SER A 290 -7.24 1.55 -6.45
CA SER A 290 -7.69 2.91 -6.68
C SER A 290 -8.83 3.36 -5.78
N SER A 291 -8.92 4.68 -5.55
CA SER A 291 -10.01 5.32 -4.81
C SER A 291 -10.46 6.63 -5.46
N VAL A 292 -11.72 7.00 -5.23
CA VAL A 292 -12.26 8.31 -5.59
C VAL A 292 -13.05 8.88 -4.41
N GLN A 293 -12.74 10.11 -4.01
CA GLN A 293 -13.51 10.82 -3.00
C GLN A 293 -14.70 11.52 -3.65
N LEU A 294 -15.87 11.34 -3.04
CA LEU A 294 -17.16 11.74 -3.57
C LEU A 294 -17.91 12.60 -2.56
N THR A 295 -18.42 13.74 -3.02
CA THR A 295 -19.33 14.61 -2.26
C THR A 295 -20.67 14.66 -2.98
N PRO A 296 -21.81 14.72 -2.28
CA PRO A 296 -23.13 14.76 -2.91
C PRO A 296 -23.42 16.08 -3.65
N GLY A 297 -22.61 17.12 -3.42
CA GLY A 297 -22.66 18.41 -4.11
C GLY A 297 -21.29 19.07 -4.18
N VAL A 298 -21.23 20.32 -4.66
CA VAL A 298 -20.01 21.11 -4.75
C VAL A 298 -19.63 21.67 -3.36
N PRO A 299 -18.49 21.27 -2.79
CA PRO A 299 -18.09 21.75 -1.47
C PRO A 299 -17.84 23.25 -1.44
N LYS A 300 -18.14 23.90 -0.29
CA LYS A 300 -17.97 25.35 -0.13
C LYS A 300 -16.58 25.85 -0.52
N ILE A 301 -15.54 25.11 -0.16
CA ILE A 301 -14.14 25.47 -0.43
C ILE A 301 -13.81 25.55 -1.94
N TRP A 302 -14.58 24.87 -2.79
CA TRP A 302 -14.40 24.86 -4.24
C TRP A 302 -15.38 25.77 -4.98
N ARG A 303 -16.49 26.16 -4.34
CA ARG A 303 -17.64 26.81 -4.99
C ARG A 303 -17.26 28.08 -5.76
N ASP A 304 -16.40 28.91 -5.18
CA ASP A 304 -15.96 30.19 -5.74
C ASP A 304 -14.63 30.09 -6.52
N LYS A 305 -14.05 28.88 -6.62
CA LYS A 305 -12.76 28.67 -7.27
C LYS A 305 -12.93 28.51 -8.78
N PRO A 306 -12.00 29.05 -9.57
CA PRO A 306 -12.09 28.99 -11.02
C PRO A 306 -11.96 27.55 -11.49
N VAL A 307 -12.71 27.22 -12.54
CA VAL A 307 -12.72 25.90 -13.14
C VAL A 307 -11.44 25.69 -13.96
N VAL A 308 -10.82 24.53 -13.81
CA VAL A 308 -9.75 24.07 -14.70
C VAL A 308 -10.35 23.12 -15.72
N TYR A 309 -10.44 23.57 -16.97
CA TYR A 309 -11.20 22.88 -18.01
C TYR A 309 -10.63 23.14 -19.40
N LYS A 310 -10.47 22.06 -20.17
CA LYS A 310 -9.98 22.09 -21.55
C LYS A 310 -8.65 22.82 -21.72
N GLY A 311 -7.72 22.68 -20.78
CA GLY A 311 -6.39 23.29 -20.88
C GLY A 311 -6.33 24.78 -20.54
N ALA A 312 -7.31 25.30 -19.81
CA ALA A 312 -7.33 26.68 -19.34
C ALA A 312 -7.87 26.77 -17.91
N VAL A 313 -7.41 27.77 -17.16
CA VAL A 313 -8.06 28.19 -15.91
C VAL A 313 -9.10 29.25 -16.24
N TRP A 314 -10.37 29.00 -15.94
CA TRP A 314 -11.49 29.89 -16.25
C TRP A 314 -11.59 31.00 -15.21
N ASN A 315 -10.59 31.87 -15.19
CA ASN A 315 -10.39 32.94 -14.20
C ASN A 315 -10.71 34.35 -14.71
N GLY A 316 -11.17 34.49 -15.96
CA GLY A 316 -11.37 35.77 -16.63
C GLY A 316 -10.18 36.25 -17.46
N GLU A 317 -8.99 35.64 -17.30
CA GLU A 317 -7.78 35.96 -18.06
C GLU A 317 -7.47 34.92 -19.13
N GLN A 318 -7.40 33.63 -18.77
CA GLN A 318 -7.12 32.56 -19.75
C GLN A 318 -8.38 32.10 -20.49
N ALA A 319 -9.53 32.18 -19.82
CA ALA A 319 -10.86 31.88 -20.35
C ALA A 319 -11.91 32.69 -19.54
N PRO A 320 -13.14 32.87 -20.05
CA PRO A 320 -14.20 33.55 -19.31
C PRO A 320 -14.34 32.99 -17.89
N LEU A 321 -14.54 33.86 -16.90
CA LEU A 321 -14.66 33.43 -15.50
C LEU A 321 -15.83 32.46 -15.34
N ARG A 322 -15.53 31.26 -14.85
CA ARG A 322 -16.51 30.28 -14.40
C ARG A 322 -15.98 29.56 -13.17
N THR A 323 -16.89 29.25 -12.25
CA THR A 323 -16.55 28.65 -10.96
C THR A 323 -17.19 27.27 -10.79
N TYR A 324 -16.61 26.42 -9.93
CA TYR A 324 -17.14 25.07 -9.74
C TYR A 324 -18.57 25.08 -9.17
N GLY A 325 -18.98 26.13 -8.47
CA GLY A 325 -20.33 26.30 -7.95
C GLY A 325 -21.43 26.30 -9.02
N GLU A 326 -21.09 26.61 -10.27
CA GLU A 326 -22.04 26.57 -11.40
C GLU A 326 -22.45 25.14 -11.81
N PHE A 327 -21.71 24.12 -11.36
CA PHE A 327 -21.86 22.74 -11.81
C PHE A 327 -22.48 21.80 -10.76
N GLU A 328 -23.27 22.35 -9.84
CA GLU A 328 -23.98 21.57 -8.80
C GLU A 328 -24.86 20.48 -9.43
N ARG A 329 -25.52 20.79 -10.55
CA ARG A 329 -26.33 19.83 -11.32
C ARG A 329 -25.49 18.61 -11.75
N GLU A 330 -24.36 18.86 -12.39
CA GLU A 330 -23.50 17.83 -12.95
C GLU A 330 -22.92 16.95 -11.84
N VAL A 331 -22.51 17.53 -10.70
CA VAL A 331 -22.02 16.77 -9.54
C VAL A 331 -23.11 15.85 -8.99
N ARG A 332 -24.33 16.35 -8.77
CA ARG A 332 -25.46 15.56 -8.24
C ARG A 332 -25.84 14.40 -9.18
N LEU A 333 -25.91 14.67 -10.48
CA LEU A 333 -26.22 13.65 -11.48
C LEU A 333 -25.10 12.61 -11.60
N ALA A 334 -23.83 13.04 -11.57
CA ALA A 334 -22.69 12.13 -11.63
C ALA A 334 -22.57 11.25 -10.37
N PHE A 335 -22.87 11.80 -9.18
CA PHE A 335 -22.95 11.02 -7.95
C PHE A 335 -24.01 9.93 -8.05
N LYS A 336 -25.24 10.31 -8.45
CA LYS A 336 -26.34 9.38 -8.69
C LYS A 336 -25.95 8.29 -9.69
N ALA A 337 -25.37 8.68 -10.82
CA ALA A 337 -24.91 7.77 -11.87
C ALA A 337 -23.87 6.77 -11.35
N LEU A 338 -22.84 7.24 -10.65
CA LEU A 338 -21.78 6.38 -10.11
C LEU A 338 -22.33 5.38 -9.07
N MET A 339 -23.20 5.85 -8.15
CA MET A 339 -23.85 4.95 -7.18
C MET A 339 -24.75 3.92 -7.86
N ASN A 340 -25.51 4.31 -8.89
CA ASN A 340 -26.37 3.40 -9.65
C ASN A 340 -25.57 2.34 -10.42
N VAL A 341 -24.44 2.72 -11.04
CA VAL A 341 -23.51 1.77 -11.66
C VAL A 341 -22.99 0.78 -10.61
N MET A 342 -22.56 1.27 -9.45
CA MET A 342 -22.05 0.41 -8.38
C MET A 342 -23.12 -0.51 -7.79
N LEU A 343 -24.36 -0.03 -7.65
CA LEU A 343 -25.52 -0.81 -7.15
C LEU A 343 -25.94 -1.92 -8.11
N LYS A 344 -25.75 -1.73 -9.42
CA LYS A 344 -26.03 -2.79 -10.41
C LYS A 344 -25.07 -3.97 -10.28
N GLY A 345 -23.88 -3.76 -9.72
CA GLY A 345 -22.81 -4.74 -9.71
C GLY A 345 -22.29 -5.06 -11.12
N ASP A 346 -21.36 -6.00 -11.19
CA ASP A 346 -20.87 -6.53 -12.46
C ASP A 346 -21.89 -7.47 -13.11
N TYR A 347 -21.55 -8.03 -14.27
CA TYR A 347 -22.47 -8.89 -15.01
C TYR A 347 -22.93 -10.16 -14.25
N TRP A 348 -22.14 -10.62 -13.27
CA TRP A 348 -22.51 -11.75 -12.41
C TRP A 348 -23.20 -11.30 -11.11
N GLY A 349 -23.37 -9.99 -10.90
CA GLY A 349 -23.91 -9.41 -9.67
C GLY A 349 -22.89 -9.25 -8.55
N LYS A 350 -21.58 -9.34 -8.84
CA LYS A 350 -20.52 -9.05 -7.87
C LYS A 350 -20.37 -7.54 -7.68
N PRO A 351 -19.94 -7.07 -6.49
CA PRO A 351 -19.61 -5.66 -6.33
C PRO A 351 -18.37 -5.26 -7.12
N PHE A 352 -18.29 -3.97 -7.46
CA PHE A 352 -17.04 -3.39 -7.91
C PHE A 352 -16.14 -3.04 -6.73
N ASN A 353 -14.93 -3.61 -6.71
CA ASN A 353 -13.96 -3.38 -5.64
C ASN A 353 -13.21 -2.04 -5.82
N PHE A 354 -13.05 -1.61 -7.07
CA PHE A 354 -12.34 -0.40 -7.47
C PHE A 354 -13.14 0.40 -8.53
N PRO A 355 -12.87 1.70 -8.70
CA PRO A 355 -12.20 2.52 -7.71
C PRO A 355 -13.06 2.57 -6.45
N LYS A 356 -12.41 2.55 -5.29
CA LYS A 356 -13.03 2.57 -3.98
C LYS A 356 -13.82 3.88 -3.83
N PRO A 357 -15.16 3.85 -3.71
CA PRO A 357 -15.94 5.06 -3.50
C PRO A 357 -15.80 5.53 -2.04
N GLU A 358 -15.19 6.68 -1.82
CA GLU A 358 -15.07 7.32 -0.51
C GLU A 358 -16.07 8.47 -0.41
N VAL A 359 -17.24 8.19 0.17
CA VAL A 359 -18.32 9.17 0.32
C VAL A 359 -18.04 10.05 1.54
N ALA A 360 -17.83 11.34 1.30
CA ALA A 360 -17.63 12.32 2.36
C ALA A 360 -18.95 12.67 3.05
N ILE A 361 -18.98 12.57 4.37
CA ILE A 361 -20.04 13.09 5.24
C ILE A 361 -19.53 14.40 5.82
N GLU A 362 -20.01 15.52 5.30
CA GLU A 362 -19.58 16.86 5.71
C GLU A 362 -20.73 17.64 6.34
N PRO A 363 -20.48 18.50 7.35
CA PRO A 363 -21.53 19.30 7.99
C PRO A 363 -22.42 20.06 7.01
N GLN A 364 -21.85 20.59 5.93
CA GLN A 364 -22.57 21.40 4.95
C GLN A 364 -23.64 20.64 4.15
N PHE A 365 -23.56 19.30 4.07
CA PHE A 365 -24.49 18.47 3.30
C PHE A 365 -25.51 17.74 4.19
N LEU A 366 -25.53 18.04 5.50
CA LEU A 366 -26.52 17.51 6.44
C LEU A 366 -27.84 18.29 6.40
N GLU A 367 -27.78 19.54 5.95
CA GLU A 367 -28.92 20.42 5.76
C GLU A 367 -29.10 20.64 4.26
N GLU A 368 -30.33 20.51 3.76
CA GLU A 368 -30.63 20.66 2.34
C GLU A 368 -30.52 22.11 1.86
N ASP A 369 -30.11 22.29 0.61
CA ASP A 369 -30.24 23.57 -0.09
C ASP A 369 -31.68 23.72 -0.62
N GLU A 370 -32.58 24.18 0.24
CA GLU A 370 -34.01 24.33 -0.06
C GLU A 370 -34.28 25.24 -1.27
N GLU A 371 -33.48 26.29 -1.45
CA GLU A 371 -33.62 27.20 -2.58
C GLU A 371 -33.21 26.52 -3.89
N PHE A 372 -32.05 25.87 -3.91
CA PHE A 372 -31.60 25.12 -5.08
C PHE A 372 -32.58 23.98 -5.41
N ASN A 373 -32.99 23.19 -4.41
CA ASN A 373 -33.90 22.05 -4.59
C ASN A 373 -35.27 22.50 -5.13
N LYS A 374 -35.79 23.65 -4.68
CA LYS A 374 -37.04 24.21 -5.20
C LYS A 374 -36.92 24.66 -6.66
N ASN A 375 -35.77 25.21 -7.05
CA ASN A 375 -35.51 25.66 -8.42
C ASN A 375 -35.16 24.50 -9.37
N HIS A 376 -34.73 23.36 -8.83
CA HIS A 376 -34.33 22.16 -9.56
C HIS A 376 -34.99 20.87 -9.02
N PRO A 377 -36.34 20.79 -9.01
CA PRO A 377 -37.08 19.65 -8.44
C PRO A 377 -36.84 18.33 -9.17
N GLU A 378 -36.27 18.36 -10.38
CA GLU A 378 -35.88 17.18 -11.16
C GLU A 378 -34.57 16.53 -10.67
N LEU A 379 -33.76 17.26 -9.90
CA LEU A 379 -32.48 16.78 -9.40
C LEU A 379 -32.63 16.12 -8.04
N PRO A 380 -31.83 15.08 -7.74
CA PRO A 380 -31.82 14.50 -6.42
C PRO A 380 -31.30 15.51 -5.39
N THR A 381 -31.91 15.52 -4.22
CA THR A 381 -31.45 16.21 -3.01
C THR A 381 -30.17 15.58 -2.47
N TRP A 382 -29.43 16.27 -1.59
CA TRP A 382 -28.22 15.67 -1.00
C TRP A 382 -28.56 14.45 -0.14
N GLY A 383 -29.68 14.48 0.56
CA GLY A 383 -30.23 13.39 1.35
C GLY A 383 -30.56 12.15 0.52
N GLU A 384 -31.16 12.32 -0.66
CA GLU A 384 -31.44 11.22 -1.61
C GLU A 384 -30.15 10.64 -2.20
N LEU A 385 -29.12 11.45 -2.42
CA LEU A 385 -27.80 10.95 -2.85
C LEU A 385 -27.14 10.13 -1.74
N TYR A 386 -27.21 10.57 -0.49
CA TYR A 386 -26.77 9.76 0.64
C TYR A 386 -27.59 8.47 0.76
N ASP A 387 -28.89 8.49 0.49
CA ASP A 387 -29.70 7.26 0.48
C ASP A 387 -29.17 6.24 -0.52
N LEU A 388 -28.71 6.66 -1.70
CA LEU A 388 -28.06 5.76 -2.67
C LEU A 388 -26.77 5.16 -2.12
N ALA A 389 -25.92 5.96 -1.46
CA ALA A 389 -24.70 5.48 -0.83
C ALA A 389 -24.98 4.44 0.27
N PHE A 390 -26.01 4.66 1.11
CA PHE A 390 -26.38 3.70 2.15
C PHE A 390 -27.10 2.46 1.60
N ARG A 391 -27.82 2.58 0.48
CA ARG A 391 -28.33 1.41 -0.26
C ARG A 391 -27.20 0.56 -0.78
N LEU A 392 -26.15 1.17 -1.34
CA LEU A 392 -24.96 0.44 -1.78
C LEU A 392 -24.32 -0.28 -0.58
N ALA A 393 -24.24 0.38 0.60
CA ALA A 393 -23.66 -0.23 1.80
C ALA A 393 -24.48 -1.41 2.30
N ALA A 394 -25.80 -1.29 2.22
CA ALA A 394 -26.72 -2.36 2.53
C ALA A 394 -26.64 -3.53 1.55
N GLU A 395 -26.38 -3.27 0.27
CA GLU A 395 -26.29 -4.31 -0.77
C GLU A 395 -24.96 -5.06 -0.69
N TYR A 396 -23.84 -4.33 -0.74
CA TYR A 396 -22.50 -4.90 -0.96
C TYR A 396 -21.48 -4.60 0.14
N GLY A 397 -21.81 -3.77 1.12
CA GLY A 397 -20.84 -3.28 2.12
C GLY A 397 -19.86 -2.23 1.56
N THR A 398 -20.05 -1.71 0.36
CA THR A 398 -19.42 -0.47 -0.13
C THR A 398 -20.49 0.61 -0.15
N PRO A 399 -20.24 1.92 -0.05
CA PRO A 399 -18.96 2.62 -0.10
C PRO A 399 -18.32 2.71 1.28
N TYR A 400 -17.31 3.56 1.38
CA TYR A 400 -16.63 3.94 2.60
C TYR A 400 -17.05 5.35 2.94
N PHE A 401 -17.11 5.66 4.23
CA PHE A 401 -17.60 6.95 4.70
C PHE A 401 -16.46 7.73 5.34
N ASP A 402 -16.01 8.80 4.67
CA ASP A 402 -15.08 9.81 5.21
C ASP A 402 -15.88 10.81 6.03
N ASN A 403 -15.89 10.59 7.35
CA ASN A 403 -16.63 11.42 8.27
C ASN A 403 -15.81 12.65 8.65
N LYS A 404 -16.23 13.80 8.14
CA LYS A 404 -15.61 15.09 8.42
C LYS A 404 -16.35 15.89 9.50
N ILE A 405 -17.41 15.35 10.10
CA ILE A 405 -18.16 16.03 11.17
C ILE A 405 -17.32 16.27 12.43
N PRO A 406 -16.49 15.33 12.93
CA PRO A 406 -15.71 15.55 14.13
C PRO A 406 -14.77 16.75 14.00
N GLU A 407 -14.69 17.58 15.04
CA GLU A 407 -13.97 18.86 15.03
C GLU A 407 -12.51 18.72 14.61
N TYR A 408 -11.81 17.66 15.08
CA TYR A 408 -10.41 17.41 14.73
C TYR A 408 -10.17 17.16 13.23
N ARG A 409 -11.23 16.96 12.43
CA ARG A 409 -11.15 16.78 10.97
C ARG A 409 -11.13 18.10 10.19
N GLY A 410 -11.44 19.25 10.81
CA GLY A 410 -11.30 20.57 10.18
C GLY A 410 -12.13 20.77 8.90
N ALA A 411 -13.36 20.25 8.87
CA ALA A 411 -14.20 20.30 7.67
C ALA A 411 -14.39 21.73 7.13
N GLY A 412 -14.09 21.91 5.85
CA GLY A 412 -14.28 23.18 5.15
C GLY A 412 -13.14 24.19 5.31
N GLU A 413 -12.14 23.90 6.15
CA GLU A 413 -10.96 24.76 6.33
C GLU A 413 -9.83 24.38 5.36
N GLY A 414 -9.69 23.09 5.06
CA GLY A 414 -8.64 22.56 4.19
C GLY A 414 -9.13 21.49 3.23
N VAL A 415 -8.18 20.85 2.54
CA VAL A 415 -8.43 19.68 1.70
C VAL A 415 -7.92 18.46 2.44
N SER A 416 -8.77 17.45 2.60
CA SER A 416 -8.40 16.17 3.22
C SER A 416 -8.99 15.02 2.44
N CYS A 417 -8.25 13.92 2.39
CA CYS A 417 -8.67 12.68 1.75
C CYS A 417 -8.25 11.46 2.56
N TYR A 418 -8.89 10.32 2.28
CA TYR A 418 -8.36 9.02 2.59
C TYR A 418 -7.77 8.38 1.33
N GLN A 419 -6.75 7.55 1.53
CA GLN A 419 -6.02 6.90 0.46
C GLN A 419 -5.58 5.50 0.84
N CYS A 420 -5.26 4.70 -0.18
CA CYS A 420 -5.01 3.26 -0.06
C CYS A 420 -6.20 2.59 0.65
N CYS A 421 -5.94 1.95 1.80
CA CYS A 421 -6.98 1.36 2.62
C CYS A 421 -7.59 2.40 3.57
N ALA A 422 -6.76 3.16 4.30
CA ALA A 422 -7.21 3.99 5.42
C ALA A 422 -6.21 5.09 5.86
N TYR A 423 -5.23 5.48 5.03
CA TYR A 423 -4.34 6.58 5.39
C TYR A 423 -5.01 7.91 5.11
N SER A 424 -4.84 8.90 5.99
CA SER A 424 -5.40 10.23 5.81
C SER A 424 -4.30 11.23 5.47
N PHE A 425 -4.57 12.07 4.47
CA PHE A 425 -3.72 13.21 4.12
C PHE A 425 -4.57 14.48 4.22
N LYS A 426 -3.95 15.55 4.72
CA LYS A 426 -4.59 16.84 4.92
C LYS A 426 -3.64 17.95 4.50
N THR A 427 -4.21 19.02 3.98
CA THR A 427 -3.53 20.28 3.72
C THR A 427 -4.42 21.42 4.17
N SER A 428 -3.82 22.43 4.77
CA SER A 428 -4.49 23.53 5.45
C SER A 428 -4.13 24.88 4.83
N PRO A 429 -4.91 25.95 5.10
CA PRO A 429 -4.58 27.31 4.65
C PRO A 429 -3.23 27.83 5.13
N ASP A 430 -2.70 27.27 6.21
CA ASP A 430 -1.39 27.62 6.77
C ASP A 430 -0.23 27.01 5.97
N ASP A 431 -0.51 26.04 5.09
CA ASP A 431 0.50 25.39 4.28
C ASP A 431 1.00 26.32 3.15
N GLU A 432 2.29 26.20 2.83
CA GLU A 432 2.90 27.03 1.80
C GLU A 432 2.22 26.85 0.44
N GLY A 433 1.85 27.98 -0.17
CA GLY A 433 1.24 27.98 -1.51
C GLY A 433 -0.19 27.45 -1.57
N PHE A 434 -0.84 27.13 -0.43
CA PHE A 434 -2.22 26.61 -0.39
C PHE A 434 -3.19 27.42 -1.27
N ASN A 435 -3.20 28.74 -1.10
CA ASN A 435 -4.06 29.62 -1.89
C ASN A 435 -3.74 29.53 -3.40
N ASP A 436 -2.47 29.49 -3.80
CA ASP A 436 -2.15 29.35 -5.22
C ASP A 436 -2.62 28.01 -5.78
N LYS A 437 -2.53 26.92 -5.00
CA LYS A 437 -3.02 25.58 -5.35
C LYS A 437 -4.55 25.55 -5.48
N MET A 438 -5.28 26.24 -4.59
CA MET A 438 -6.74 26.37 -4.67
C MET A 438 -7.17 27.04 -5.98
N TYR A 439 -6.49 28.12 -6.39
CA TYR A 439 -6.79 28.87 -7.62
C TYR A 439 -6.07 28.34 -8.87
N PHE A 440 -5.29 27.25 -8.76
CA PHE A 440 -4.48 26.67 -9.83
C PHE A 440 -3.56 27.70 -10.52
N ARG A 441 -2.93 28.59 -9.73
CA ARG A 441 -2.06 29.65 -10.29
C ARG A 441 -0.73 29.07 -10.73
N ASN A 442 -0.34 29.36 -11.97
CA ASN A 442 0.92 28.89 -12.57
C ASN A 442 1.10 27.37 -12.52
N GLY A 443 0.01 26.60 -12.60
CA GLY A 443 0.06 25.14 -12.55
C GLY A 443 0.19 24.53 -11.15
N LYS A 444 0.22 25.36 -10.09
CA LYS A 444 0.27 24.87 -8.70
C LYS A 444 -0.99 24.09 -8.35
N HIS A 445 -0.81 22.93 -7.72
CA HIS A 445 -1.88 21.98 -7.40
C HIS A 445 -1.57 21.19 -6.13
N PHE A 446 -2.46 20.29 -5.70
CA PHE A 446 -2.22 19.49 -4.51
C PHE A 446 -1.53 18.16 -4.83
N SER A 447 -0.52 17.81 -4.02
CA SER A 447 0.13 16.50 -4.03
C SER A 447 -0.03 15.89 -2.64
N MET A 448 -0.94 14.93 -2.48
CA MET A 448 -1.21 14.30 -1.19
C MET A 448 -0.89 12.81 -1.28
N GLY A 449 0.01 12.31 -0.44
CA GLY A 449 0.44 10.93 -0.54
C GLY A 449 1.50 10.55 0.48
N GLY A 450 1.92 9.29 0.42
CA GLY A 450 2.89 8.71 1.34
C GLY A 450 4.21 8.35 0.67
N TRP A 451 5.33 8.62 1.34
CA TRP A 451 6.66 8.19 0.90
C TRP A 451 6.95 6.73 1.23
N GLN A 452 6.70 6.34 2.47
CA GLN A 452 7.02 5.03 3.02
C GLN A 452 6.22 4.79 4.30
N VAL A 453 5.80 3.55 4.50
CA VAL A 453 5.20 3.09 5.76
C VAL A 453 6.18 2.16 6.47
N VAL A 454 6.37 2.36 7.77
CA VAL A 454 7.02 1.39 8.67
C VAL A 454 6.08 1.12 9.85
N THR A 455 5.83 -0.15 10.16
CA THR A 455 4.97 -0.56 11.28
C THR A 455 5.79 -1.15 12.40
N ILE A 456 5.48 -0.79 13.65
CA ILE A 456 6.15 -1.28 14.85
C ILE A 456 5.37 -2.43 15.52
N ASN A 457 6.09 -3.38 16.12
CA ASN A 457 5.52 -4.54 16.81
C ASN A 457 5.25 -4.19 18.29
N CYS A 458 4.04 -3.71 18.58
CA CYS A 458 3.66 -3.26 19.92
C CYS A 458 3.65 -4.39 20.96
N PRO A 459 3.15 -5.62 20.67
CA PRO A 459 3.25 -6.74 21.59
C PRO A 459 4.69 -7.02 22.05
N ARG A 460 5.66 -6.94 21.13
CA ARG A 460 7.06 -7.16 21.46
C ARG A 460 7.63 -6.10 22.40
N ALA A 461 7.20 -4.84 22.29
CA ALA A 461 7.58 -3.82 23.27
C ALA A 461 7.11 -4.21 24.69
N ALA A 462 5.87 -4.71 24.84
CA ALA A 462 5.38 -5.21 26.11
C ALA A 462 6.14 -6.45 26.62
N TYR A 463 6.55 -7.36 25.73
CA TYR A 463 7.36 -8.52 26.12
C TYR A 463 8.70 -8.15 26.74
N ARG A 464 9.29 -7.02 26.33
CA ARG A 464 10.57 -6.48 26.85
C ARG A 464 10.38 -5.61 28.08
N ALA A 465 9.21 -4.99 28.23
CA ALA A 465 8.89 -4.12 29.35
C ALA A 465 8.67 -4.88 30.66
N GLU A 466 8.28 -6.17 30.59
CA GLU A 466 8.07 -7.03 31.77
C GLU A 466 7.12 -6.42 32.82
N GLY A 467 6.09 -5.70 32.36
CA GLY A 467 5.08 -5.06 33.22
C GLY A 467 5.47 -3.66 33.74
N ASP A 468 6.62 -3.11 33.34
CA ASP A 468 7.07 -1.75 33.68
C ASP A 468 6.62 -0.73 32.62
N ASP A 469 5.72 0.17 33.00
CA ASP A 469 5.16 1.20 32.10
C ASP A 469 6.24 2.09 31.47
N ASP A 470 7.27 2.49 32.23
CA ASP A 470 8.30 3.40 31.71
C ASP A 470 9.16 2.69 30.66
N LYS A 471 9.50 1.42 30.91
CA LYS A 471 10.21 0.58 29.91
C LYS A 471 9.36 0.31 28.67
N LEU A 472 8.04 0.15 28.82
CA LEU A 472 7.15 -0.03 27.67
C LEU A 472 7.22 1.18 26.74
N PHE A 473 7.11 2.39 27.28
CA PHE A 473 7.18 3.61 26.46
C PHE A 473 8.59 3.82 25.87
N GLU A 474 9.65 3.47 26.59
CA GLU A 474 11.02 3.51 26.05
C GLU A 474 11.18 2.56 24.85
N GLU A 475 10.71 1.32 24.95
CA GLU A 475 10.81 0.34 23.87
C GLU A 475 9.94 0.71 22.65
N LEU A 476 8.76 1.32 22.86
CA LEU A 476 7.95 1.85 21.76
C LEU A 476 8.67 2.99 21.04
N LYS A 477 9.21 3.97 21.79
CA LYS A 477 9.96 5.12 21.22
C LYS A 477 11.20 4.65 20.46
N LYS A 478 11.92 3.66 20.98
CA LYS A 478 13.07 3.05 20.32
C LYS A 478 12.73 2.42 18.97
N GLN A 479 11.57 1.76 18.85
CA GLN A 479 11.11 1.23 17.55
C GLN A 479 10.72 2.35 16.58
N ILE A 480 10.15 3.46 17.08
CA ILE A 480 9.88 4.66 16.29
C ILE A 480 11.19 5.25 15.77
N ASP A 481 12.23 5.37 16.60
CA ASP A 481 13.54 5.89 16.18
C ASP A 481 14.15 5.08 15.03
N LEU A 482 14.04 3.74 15.07
CA LEU A 482 14.47 2.88 13.96
C LEU A 482 13.68 3.16 12.68
N SER A 483 12.39 3.47 12.80
CA SER A 483 11.54 3.84 11.66
C SER A 483 12.02 5.15 11.02
N ILE A 484 12.44 6.12 11.84
CA ILE A 484 13.03 7.38 11.35
C ILE A 484 14.37 7.14 10.64
N GLU A 485 15.23 6.28 11.20
CA GLU A 485 16.47 5.88 10.52
C GLU A 485 16.18 5.27 9.13
N ILE A 486 15.15 4.43 9.02
CA ILE A 486 14.70 3.84 7.74
C ILE A 486 14.22 4.92 6.77
N PHE A 487 13.45 5.90 7.24
CA PHE A 487 12.97 7.01 6.39
C PHE A 487 14.10 7.87 5.84
N ARG A 488 15.14 8.13 6.63
CA ARG A 488 16.34 8.84 6.15
C ARG A 488 17.04 8.07 5.03
N VAL A 489 17.20 6.75 5.19
CA VAL A 489 17.78 5.90 4.14
C VAL A 489 16.92 5.92 2.88
N LYS A 490 15.59 5.79 3.03
CA LYS A 490 14.62 5.89 1.93
C LYS A 490 14.81 7.19 1.16
N LYS A 491 14.82 8.34 1.85
CA LYS A 491 15.00 9.67 1.24
C LYS A 491 16.29 9.74 0.42
N GLN A 492 17.41 9.36 1.03
CA GLN A 492 18.72 9.37 0.36
C GLN A 492 18.75 8.54 -0.93
N TRP A 493 18.11 7.37 -0.93
CA TRP A 493 18.07 6.50 -2.10
C TRP A 493 17.13 7.05 -3.17
N MET A 494 15.95 7.52 -2.77
CA MET A 494 14.98 8.10 -3.71
C MET A 494 15.51 9.38 -4.36
N ASP A 495 16.28 10.20 -3.66
CA ASP A 495 16.96 11.36 -4.26
C ASP A 495 17.87 10.97 -5.43
N LYS A 496 18.57 9.83 -5.32
CA LYS A 496 19.40 9.29 -6.42
C LYS A 496 18.52 8.88 -7.61
N ILE A 497 17.39 8.22 -7.35
CA ILE A 497 16.42 7.79 -8.37
C ILE A 497 15.79 8.98 -9.10
N VAL A 498 15.36 10.00 -8.35
CA VAL A 498 14.76 11.23 -8.89
C VAL A 498 15.78 11.98 -9.75
N ARG A 499 17.01 12.18 -9.24
CA ARG A 499 18.10 12.81 -10.02
C ARG A 499 18.45 12.04 -11.29
N ALA A 500 18.33 10.71 -11.27
CA ALA A 500 18.54 9.85 -12.44
C ALA A 500 17.35 9.82 -13.41
N GLY A 501 16.27 10.57 -13.15
CA GLY A 501 15.08 10.60 -14.01
C GLY A 501 14.31 9.28 -14.05
N ARG A 502 14.37 8.49 -12.97
CA ARG A 502 13.79 7.14 -12.88
C ARG A 502 12.36 7.11 -12.31
N MET A 503 11.80 8.27 -11.99
CA MET A 503 10.38 8.47 -11.66
C MET A 503 9.71 9.45 -12.65
N PRO A 504 9.70 9.13 -13.96
CA PRO A 504 9.33 10.11 -14.97
C PRO A 504 7.86 10.55 -14.88
N PHE A 505 6.93 9.66 -14.48
CA PHE A 505 5.52 10.01 -14.42
C PHE A 505 5.22 10.96 -13.25
N ALA A 506 5.83 10.73 -12.08
CA ALA A 506 5.67 11.62 -10.93
C ALA A 506 6.40 12.97 -11.13
N THR A 507 7.51 12.96 -11.86
CA THR A 507 8.36 14.16 -12.07
C THR A 507 8.14 14.84 -13.42
N GLN A 508 7.08 14.45 -14.14
CA GLN A 508 6.79 15.00 -15.46
C GLN A 508 6.52 16.49 -15.40
N ARG A 509 6.96 17.21 -16.44
CA ARG A 509 6.73 18.65 -16.63
C ARG A 509 6.27 18.90 -18.07
N PRO A 510 4.99 18.66 -18.38
CA PRO A 510 4.43 18.85 -19.72
C PRO A 510 4.58 20.29 -20.19
N LYS A 511 4.40 20.52 -21.49
CA LYS A 511 4.35 21.87 -22.04
C LYS A 511 3.06 22.55 -21.58
N ASP A 512 3.17 23.74 -21.03
CA ASP A 512 2.04 24.56 -20.63
C ASP A 512 1.22 24.98 -21.86
N PRO A 513 -0.10 24.73 -21.90
CA PRO A 513 -0.93 25.04 -23.06
C PRO A 513 -1.12 26.55 -23.27
N TYR A 514 -0.93 27.37 -22.24
CA TYR A 514 -1.14 28.82 -22.26
C TYR A 514 0.16 29.58 -22.54
N THR A 515 1.24 29.25 -21.82
CA THR A 515 2.54 29.94 -21.98
C THR A 515 3.44 29.28 -23.03
N GLY A 516 3.26 27.99 -23.28
CA GLY A 516 4.16 27.19 -24.12
C GLY A 516 5.50 26.83 -23.47
N GLU A 517 5.72 27.18 -22.21
CA GLU A 517 6.91 26.82 -21.45
C GLU A 517 6.77 25.44 -20.79
N LYS A 518 7.79 24.97 -20.06
CA LYS A 518 7.65 23.77 -19.24
C LYS A 518 6.77 24.10 -18.03
N GLY A 519 5.68 23.36 -17.86
CA GLY A 519 4.79 23.45 -16.72
C GLY A 519 5.43 23.03 -15.40
N ASP A 520 4.61 23.05 -14.36
CA ASP A 520 5.02 22.59 -13.03
C ASP A 520 5.21 21.07 -12.99
N VAL A 521 5.80 20.55 -11.91
CA VAL A 521 6.01 19.12 -11.68
C VAL A 521 4.70 18.44 -11.25
N ALA A 522 4.40 17.24 -11.75
CA ALA A 522 3.13 16.56 -11.44
C ALA A 522 2.97 16.10 -9.99
N VAL A 523 4.08 15.92 -9.25
CA VAL A 523 4.07 15.60 -7.83
C VAL A 523 5.15 16.40 -7.12
N TYR A 524 4.75 17.17 -6.11
CA TYR A 524 5.67 17.77 -5.14
C TYR A 524 6.14 16.69 -4.17
N LEU A 525 7.22 16.00 -4.53
CA LEU A 525 7.73 14.87 -3.76
C LEU A 525 8.11 15.23 -2.30
N ASP A 526 8.50 16.47 -2.03
CA ASP A 526 8.80 16.94 -0.68
C ASP A 526 7.55 17.13 0.20
N GLU A 527 6.35 17.15 -0.38
CA GLU A 527 5.06 17.25 0.34
C GLU A 527 4.49 15.88 0.74
N LEU A 528 5.11 14.78 0.31
CA LEU A 528 4.65 13.44 0.66
C LEU A 528 5.07 13.08 2.10
N VAL A 529 4.21 12.34 2.79
CA VAL A 529 4.33 12.07 4.23
C VAL A 529 4.97 10.71 4.51
N TYR A 530 5.83 10.64 5.52
CA TYR A 530 6.31 9.36 6.06
C TYR A 530 5.38 8.85 7.15
N ILE A 531 5.14 7.54 7.21
CA ILE A 531 4.06 7.01 8.05
C ILE A 531 4.62 5.97 9.02
N VAL A 532 4.48 6.25 10.31
CA VAL A 532 4.70 5.25 11.38
C VAL A 532 3.36 4.59 11.71
N GLY A 533 3.34 3.26 11.68
CA GLY A 533 2.15 2.46 11.91
C GLY A 533 2.26 1.55 13.12
N VAL A 534 1.12 1.14 13.69
CA VAL A 534 1.07 0.19 14.82
C VAL A 534 0.26 -1.06 14.50
N VAL A 535 0.65 -2.18 15.13
CA VAL A 535 -0.10 -3.44 15.16
C VAL A 535 -0.02 -4.07 16.55
N GLY A 536 -1.12 -4.66 17.01
CA GLY A 536 -1.18 -5.44 18.23
C GLY A 536 -1.27 -4.62 19.52
N ILE A 537 -1.95 -3.46 19.51
CA ILE A 537 -2.16 -2.67 20.73
C ILE A 537 -2.96 -3.48 21.77
N ASN A 538 -3.95 -4.25 21.32
CA ASN A 538 -4.70 -5.13 22.22
C ASN A 538 -3.79 -6.16 22.90
N GLU A 539 -2.93 -6.84 22.15
CA GLU A 539 -2.04 -7.88 22.68
C GLU A 539 -0.92 -7.29 23.55
N MET A 540 -0.42 -6.10 23.19
CA MET A 540 0.51 -5.31 24.03
C MET A 540 -0.09 -5.08 25.42
N VAL A 541 -1.30 -4.53 25.48
CA VAL A 541 -1.97 -4.27 26.76
C VAL A 541 -2.38 -5.57 27.46
N GLN A 542 -2.87 -6.56 26.74
CA GLN A 542 -3.22 -7.86 27.32
C GLN A 542 -2.03 -8.49 28.02
N TYR A 543 -0.85 -8.47 27.41
CA TYR A 543 0.36 -9.01 28.03
C TYR A 543 0.85 -8.14 29.20
N HIS A 544 0.92 -6.82 29.00
CA HIS A 544 1.50 -5.90 29.99
C HIS A 544 0.63 -5.69 31.23
N TYR A 545 -0.69 -5.57 31.03
CA TYR A 545 -1.67 -5.28 32.09
C TYR A 545 -2.46 -6.51 32.54
N GLY A 546 -2.50 -7.57 31.73
CA GLY A 546 -3.21 -8.83 32.04
C GLY A 546 -4.69 -8.86 31.63
N LYS A 547 -5.20 -7.81 30.98
CA LYS A 547 -6.58 -7.71 30.47
C LYS A 547 -6.61 -7.06 29.08
N GLN A 548 -7.56 -7.47 28.26
CA GLN A 548 -7.78 -6.87 26.94
C GLN A 548 -8.47 -5.51 27.04
N MET A 549 -8.37 -4.70 25.99
CA MET A 549 -8.93 -3.33 25.99
C MET A 549 -10.44 -3.27 26.26
N HIS A 550 -11.19 -4.31 25.88
CA HIS A 550 -12.63 -4.38 26.06
C HIS A 550 -13.06 -4.97 27.42
N GLU A 551 -12.13 -5.59 28.16
CA GLU A 551 -12.41 -6.30 29.42
C GLU A 551 -12.29 -5.38 30.64
N ASP A 552 -11.35 -4.42 30.63
CA ASP A 552 -11.10 -3.54 31.77
C ASP A 552 -10.82 -2.09 31.34
N ARG A 553 -11.29 -1.13 32.17
CA ARG A 553 -11.08 0.31 31.90
C ARG A 553 -9.62 0.73 32.07
N GLY A 554 -8.86 0.09 32.97
CA GLY A 554 -7.43 0.35 33.15
C GLY A 554 -6.61 -0.11 31.95
N ALA A 555 -6.93 -1.28 31.39
CA ALA A 555 -6.35 -1.76 30.13
C ALA A 555 -6.56 -0.74 28.99
N LEU A 556 -7.80 -0.28 28.79
CA LEU A 556 -8.09 0.75 27.78
C LEU A 556 -7.33 2.06 28.03
N ARG A 557 -7.21 2.51 29.29
CA ARG A 557 -6.43 3.71 29.63
C ARG A 557 -4.95 3.55 29.28
N LEU A 558 -4.36 2.38 29.52
CA LEU A 558 -2.98 2.10 29.13
C LEU A 558 -2.81 2.16 27.60
N ALA A 559 -3.73 1.57 26.84
CA ALA A 559 -3.72 1.64 25.38
C ALA A 559 -3.76 3.10 24.89
N VAL A 560 -4.68 3.90 25.42
CA VAL A 560 -4.82 5.33 25.07
C VAL A 560 -3.56 6.11 25.44
N ARG A 561 -2.98 5.86 26.63
CA ARG A 561 -1.73 6.49 27.06
C ARG A 561 -0.58 6.14 26.12
N ALA A 562 -0.40 4.86 25.78
CA ALA A 562 0.65 4.42 24.86
C ALA A 562 0.52 5.07 23.48
N MET A 563 -0.69 5.08 22.91
CA MET A 563 -0.95 5.71 21.62
C MET A 563 -0.70 7.23 21.65
N THR A 564 -1.10 7.91 22.74
CA THR A 564 -0.89 9.36 22.89
C THR A 564 0.59 9.70 23.05
N GLU A 565 1.34 8.94 23.85
CA GLU A 565 2.78 9.13 24.04
C GLU A 565 3.57 8.92 22.73
N MET A 566 3.19 7.91 21.94
CA MET A 566 3.78 7.67 20.62
C MET A 566 3.46 8.81 19.64
N GLU A 567 2.21 9.29 19.60
CA GLU A 567 1.80 10.40 18.74
C GLU A 567 2.54 11.70 19.07
N LEU A 568 2.64 12.04 20.36
CA LEU A 568 3.39 13.22 20.80
C LEU A 568 4.87 13.11 20.44
N TYR A 569 5.45 11.91 20.55
CA TYR A 569 6.83 11.67 20.17
C TYR A 569 7.03 11.77 18.65
N VAL A 570 6.11 11.25 17.84
CA VAL A 570 6.14 11.41 16.37
C VAL A 570 6.09 12.89 15.98
N LYS A 571 5.26 13.71 16.63
CA LYS A 571 5.23 15.16 16.40
C LYS A 571 6.55 15.85 16.73
N GLU A 572 7.17 15.51 17.86
CA GLU A 572 8.50 16.01 18.22
C GLU A 572 9.54 15.65 17.14
N LEU A 573 9.47 14.42 16.62
CA LEU A 573 10.34 13.95 15.55
C LEU A 573 10.10 14.71 14.24
N THR A 574 8.86 14.99 13.85
CA THR A 574 8.55 15.77 12.64
C THR A 574 9.24 17.13 12.67
N GLU A 575 9.14 17.86 13.78
CA GLU A 575 9.80 19.16 13.96
C GLU A 575 11.33 19.05 13.89
N ARG A 576 11.90 17.97 14.46
CA ARG A 576 13.35 17.75 14.53
C ARG A 576 13.96 17.33 13.19
N GLU A 577 13.26 16.48 12.43
CA GLU A 577 13.80 15.85 11.23
C GLU A 577 13.61 16.68 9.95
N GLY A 578 12.66 17.62 9.95
CA GLY A 578 12.41 18.51 8.81
C GLY A 578 11.73 17.83 7.63
N PHE A 579 11.02 16.72 7.87
CA PHE A 579 10.08 16.10 6.94
C PHE A 579 8.84 15.63 7.69
N GLU A 580 7.69 15.67 7.03
CA GLU A 580 6.40 15.34 7.66
C GLU A 580 6.32 13.85 8.00
N ILE A 581 5.98 13.54 9.26
CA ILE A 581 5.73 12.20 9.75
C ILE A 581 4.34 12.14 10.37
N SER A 582 3.54 11.17 9.95
CA SER A 582 2.23 10.90 10.54
C SER A 582 2.19 9.57 11.27
N PHE A 583 1.30 9.49 12.25
CA PHE A 583 1.06 8.29 13.03
C PHE A 583 -0.28 7.67 12.67
N SER A 584 -0.29 6.38 12.36
CA SER A 584 -1.45 5.74 11.76
C SER A 584 -1.71 4.34 12.29
N ARG A 585 -2.94 3.88 12.05
CA ARG A 585 -3.26 2.47 12.13
C ARG A 585 -2.96 1.79 10.80
N THR A 586 -2.01 0.85 10.81
CA THR A 586 -1.61 0.14 9.59
C THR A 586 -2.75 -0.71 9.02
N PRO A 587 -3.03 -0.70 7.71
CA PRO A 587 -3.81 -1.74 7.05
C PRO A 587 -3.03 -3.06 7.01
N ALA A 588 -3.03 -3.79 8.13
CA ALA A 588 -2.14 -4.92 8.35
C ALA A 588 -2.58 -6.23 7.68
N GLU A 589 -2.54 -6.29 6.35
CA GLU A 589 -2.92 -7.49 5.58
C GLU A 589 -2.00 -8.67 5.91
N THR A 590 -0.70 -8.43 5.83
CA THR A 590 0.33 -9.46 6.02
C THR A 590 1.07 -9.28 7.33
N VAL A 591 1.33 -8.03 7.75
CA VAL A 591 2.16 -7.73 8.92
C VAL A 591 1.56 -8.25 10.25
N ALA A 592 0.24 -8.32 10.36
CA ALA A 592 -0.43 -8.85 11.55
C ALA A 592 -0.09 -10.32 11.84
N GLN A 593 -0.11 -11.16 10.80
CA GLN A 593 0.34 -12.55 10.88
C GLN A 593 1.87 -12.62 11.02
N ARG A 594 2.60 -11.83 10.23
CA ARG A 594 4.06 -11.82 10.22
C ARG A 594 4.66 -11.58 11.61
N PHE A 595 4.17 -10.60 12.35
CA PHE A 595 4.63 -10.33 13.71
C PHE A 595 4.33 -11.48 14.66
N ALA A 596 3.10 -11.98 14.66
CA ALA A 596 2.72 -13.14 15.48
C ALA A 596 3.60 -14.37 15.19
N VAL A 597 3.88 -14.64 13.92
CA VAL A 597 4.77 -15.73 13.49
C VAL A 597 6.22 -15.46 13.93
N ALA A 598 6.73 -14.24 13.73
CA ALA A 598 8.10 -13.89 14.11
C ALA A 598 8.33 -14.04 15.63
N ASP A 599 7.36 -13.61 16.44
CA ASP A 599 7.38 -13.76 17.89
C ASP A 599 7.28 -15.21 18.34
N LEU A 600 6.45 -16.02 17.68
CA LEU A 600 6.33 -17.46 17.98
C LEU A 600 7.61 -18.24 17.64
N LEU A 601 8.34 -17.83 16.59
CA LEU A 601 9.58 -18.48 16.17
C LEU A 601 10.76 -18.12 17.08
N ASN A 602 10.78 -16.90 17.60
CA ASN A 602 11.83 -16.44 18.49
C ASN A 602 11.71 -17.10 19.87
N GLU A 603 12.77 -17.78 20.33
CA GLU A 603 12.77 -18.50 21.61
C GLU A 603 12.54 -17.58 22.82
N GLU A 604 13.01 -16.33 22.76
CA GLU A 604 12.84 -15.34 23.83
C GLU A 604 11.37 -14.91 23.99
N PHE A 605 10.63 -14.84 22.88
CA PHE A 605 9.26 -14.32 22.85
C PHE A 605 8.19 -15.40 22.72
N ARG A 606 8.55 -16.64 22.34
CA ARG A 606 7.61 -17.72 22.04
C ARG A 606 6.58 -17.93 23.14
N GLU A 607 7.05 -18.14 24.37
CA GLU A 607 6.15 -18.40 25.51
C GLU A 607 5.25 -17.20 25.79
N LYS A 608 5.78 -15.98 25.65
CA LYS A 608 5.04 -14.73 25.84
C LYS A 608 3.97 -14.57 24.77
N ALA A 609 4.31 -14.77 23.50
CA ALA A 609 3.40 -14.66 22.37
C ALA A 609 2.24 -15.67 22.42
N MET A 610 2.52 -16.90 22.85
CA MET A 610 1.50 -17.95 23.02
C MET A 610 0.39 -17.55 24.01
N THR A 611 0.63 -16.59 24.91
CA THR A 611 -0.39 -16.14 25.88
C THR A 611 -1.41 -15.16 25.32
N VAL A 612 -1.08 -14.45 24.23
CA VAL A 612 -1.90 -13.33 23.73
C VAL A 612 -2.27 -13.40 22.26
N VAL A 613 -1.55 -14.19 21.44
CA VAL A 613 -1.82 -14.34 20.01
C VAL A 613 -3.26 -14.80 19.74
N LYS A 614 -3.87 -14.29 18.67
CA LYS A 614 -5.23 -14.64 18.23
C LYS A 614 -5.18 -15.72 17.15
N GLY A 615 -6.35 -16.33 16.89
CA GLY A 615 -6.51 -17.40 15.92
C GLY A 615 -6.28 -18.80 16.49
N ASP A 616 -5.97 -19.76 15.61
CA ASP A 616 -5.83 -21.18 15.94
C ASP A 616 -4.37 -21.52 16.27
N LEU A 617 -3.98 -21.24 17.52
CA LEU A 617 -2.65 -21.54 18.03
C LEU A 617 -2.30 -23.04 17.96
N PRO A 618 -3.15 -23.99 18.41
CA PRO A 618 -2.87 -25.42 18.29
C PRO A 618 -2.49 -25.82 16.86
N ARG A 619 -3.27 -25.39 15.86
CA ARG A 619 -2.98 -25.66 14.46
C ARG A 619 -1.69 -24.98 13.98
N ALA A 620 -1.44 -23.75 14.42
CA ALA A 620 -0.20 -23.05 14.09
C ALA A 620 1.03 -23.78 14.63
N LEU A 621 0.98 -24.34 15.84
CA LEU A 621 2.06 -25.15 16.41
C LEU A 621 2.33 -26.42 15.59
N GLU A 622 1.29 -27.10 15.08
CA GLU A 622 1.44 -28.30 14.22
C GLU A 622 2.05 -28.00 12.84
N LEU A 623 1.75 -26.82 12.31
CA LEU A 623 2.25 -26.34 11.02
C LEU A 623 3.62 -25.66 11.14
N MET A 624 4.04 -25.32 12.36
CA MET A 624 5.31 -24.68 12.63
C MET A 624 6.46 -25.57 12.13
N GLY A 625 7.36 -24.97 11.34
CA GLY A 625 8.47 -25.68 10.69
C GLY A 625 8.13 -26.27 9.31
N LYS A 626 6.85 -26.31 8.92
CA LYS A 626 6.42 -26.69 7.56
C LYS A 626 6.09 -25.48 6.70
N THR A 627 5.47 -24.46 7.28
CA THR A 627 5.11 -23.21 6.60
C THR A 627 5.24 -22.01 7.54
N ARG A 628 5.29 -20.81 6.96
CA ARG A 628 5.18 -19.52 7.67
C ARG A 628 3.79 -18.91 7.56
N ASP A 629 2.95 -19.42 6.65
CA ASP A 629 1.55 -19.02 6.52
C ASP A 629 0.70 -19.76 7.57
N LEU A 630 0.65 -19.22 8.79
CA LEU A 630 0.02 -19.84 9.97
C LEU A 630 -1.32 -19.17 10.32
N PRO A 631 -2.33 -19.92 10.82
CA PRO A 631 -3.67 -19.38 11.14
C PRO A 631 -3.68 -18.60 12.47
N ILE A 632 -2.72 -17.71 12.66
CA ILE A 632 -2.57 -16.85 13.85
C ILE A 632 -2.29 -15.42 13.43
N TYR A 633 -2.65 -14.46 14.29
CA TYR A 633 -2.46 -13.04 14.02
C TYR A 633 -2.45 -12.22 15.31
N TYR A 634 -1.88 -11.02 15.21
CA TYR A 634 -2.16 -9.94 16.16
C TYR A 634 -3.29 -9.06 15.66
N THR A 635 -4.04 -8.47 16.60
CA THR A 635 -5.15 -7.59 16.29
C THR A 635 -4.64 -6.35 15.55
N ASN A 636 -5.37 -5.94 14.52
CA ASN A 636 -4.92 -4.88 13.64
C ASN A 636 -4.94 -3.51 14.35
N GLY A 637 -3.76 -2.97 14.61
CA GLY A 637 -3.53 -1.71 15.31
C GLY A 637 -4.37 -1.54 16.59
N THR A 638 -5.31 -0.59 16.57
CA THR A 638 -6.16 -0.15 17.69
C THR A 638 -7.54 -0.82 17.71
N HIS A 639 -7.83 -1.76 16.81
CA HIS A 639 -9.11 -2.46 16.81
C HIS A 639 -9.30 -3.26 18.09
N VAL A 640 -10.56 -3.40 18.51
CA VAL A 640 -10.93 -4.44 19.46
C VAL A 640 -10.82 -5.80 18.74
N PRO A 641 -10.34 -6.87 19.40
CA PRO A 641 -10.24 -8.19 18.77
C PRO A 641 -11.50 -8.59 18.00
N PRO A 642 -11.37 -9.17 16.80
CA PRO A 642 -12.51 -9.52 15.96
C PRO A 642 -13.52 -10.44 16.66
N ASN A 643 -13.05 -11.35 17.51
CA ASN A 643 -13.85 -12.31 18.28
C ASN A 643 -14.33 -11.81 19.65
N ALA A 644 -14.10 -10.54 20.00
CA ALA A 644 -14.56 -10.01 21.27
C ALA A 644 -16.09 -10.03 21.36
N ASP A 645 -16.62 -10.78 22.33
CA ASP A 645 -18.06 -10.94 22.59
C ASP A 645 -18.61 -9.70 23.32
N ILE A 646 -18.77 -8.61 22.55
CA ILE A 646 -19.29 -7.34 23.02
C ILE A 646 -20.27 -6.76 21.99
N SER A 647 -21.24 -5.99 22.45
CA SER A 647 -22.17 -5.30 21.57
C SER A 647 -21.46 -4.32 20.62
N LEU A 648 -22.06 -4.07 19.46
CA LEU A 648 -21.54 -3.10 18.49
C LEU A 648 -21.34 -1.71 19.11
N ALA A 649 -22.28 -1.25 19.94
CA ALA A 649 -22.17 0.02 20.64
C ALA A 649 -20.95 0.08 21.57
N LYS A 650 -20.64 -1.02 22.27
CA LYS A 650 -19.46 -1.12 23.13
C LYS A 650 -18.17 -1.10 22.31
N ARG A 651 -18.13 -1.83 21.19
CA ARG A 651 -16.99 -1.79 20.24
C ARG A 651 -16.73 -0.37 19.73
N ILE A 652 -17.77 0.29 19.22
CA ILE A 652 -17.69 1.68 18.73
C ILE A 652 -17.19 2.62 19.84
N SER A 653 -17.69 2.48 21.07
CA SER A 653 -17.28 3.31 22.23
C SER A 653 -15.82 3.13 22.65
N ILE A 654 -15.16 2.06 22.21
CA ILE A 654 -13.72 1.82 22.46
C ILE A 654 -12.92 2.35 21.28
N GLU A 655 -13.23 1.89 20.07
CA GLU A 655 -12.42 2.17 18.87
C GLU A 655 -12.44 3.65 18.49
N HIS A 656 -13.56 4.37 18.67
CA HIS A 656 -13.63 5.79 18.29
C HIS A 656 -12.64 6.69 19.06
N ILE A 657 -12.16 6.25 20.25
CA ILE A 657 -11.25 7.02 21.10
C ILE A 657 -9.90 7.24 20.40
N PHE A 658 -9.48 6.30 19.55
CA PHE A 658 -8.15 6.33 18.93
C PHE A 658 -8.08 7.22 17.69
N PHE A 659 -9.20 7.46 17.00
CA PHE A 659 -9.24 8.29 15.79
C PHE A 659 -8.59 9.68 15.92
N PRO A 660 -8.85 10.49 16.97
CA PRO A 660 -8.17 11.77 17.13
C PRO A 660 -6.69 11.64 17.53
N ILE A 661 -6.22 10.45 17.91
CA ILE A 661 -4.83 10.17 18.30
C ILE A 661 -3.99 9.79 17.06
N VAL A 662 -4.55 9.05 16.11
CA VAL A 662 -3.86 8.61 14.88
C VAL A 662 -4.22 9.49 13.68
N ASP A 663 -3.53 10.62 13.53
CA ASP A 663 -3.84 11.60 12.48
C ASP A 663 -3.43 11.18 11.06
N GLY A 664 -2.57 10.17 10.94
CA GLY A 664 -2.17 9.52 9.68
C GLY A 664 -3.19 8.51 9.15
N GLY A 665 -4.27 8.24 9.88
CA GLY A 665 -5.45 7.52 9.40
C GLY A 665 -5.83 6.27 10.20
N ASP A 666 -7.15 6.03 10.27
CA ASP A 666 -7.77 4.86 10.90
C ASP A 666 -9.06 4.45 10.14
N ILE A 667 -9.70 3.35 10.53
CA ILE A 667 -10.92 2.81 9.93
C ILE A 667 -11.65 1.99 11.00
N MET A 668 -12.96 2.16 11.05
CA MET A 668 -13.82 1.30 11.84
C MET A 668 -14.54 0.33 10.89
N HIS A 669 -14.39 -0.97 11.15
CA HIS A 669 -15.10 -2.00 10.41
C HIS A 669 -16.36 -2.43 11.17
N ILE A 670 -17.49 -2.42 10.47
CA ILE A 670 -18.75 -2.92 11.00
C ILE A 670 -19.10 -4.19 10.23
N PHE A 671 -18.84 -5.35 10.83
CA PHE A 671 -19.12 -6.65 10.21
C PHE A 671 -20.60 -7.00 10.38
N LEU A 672 -21.32 -7.08 9.27
CA LEU A 672 -22.77 -7.33 9.27
C LEU A 672 -23.04 -8.85 9.20
N GLY A 673 -23.94 -9.34 10.04
CA GLY A 673 -24.26 -10.77 10.16
C GLY A 673 -25.38 -11.27 9.27
N GLU A 674 -26.29 -10.38 8.84
CA GLU A 674 -27.46 -10.75 8.04
C GLU A 674 -27.30 -10.42 6.55
N GLY A 675 -27.99 -11.19 5.71
CA GLY A 675 -27.84 -11.14 4.25
C GLY A 675 -28.28 -9.83 3.61
N TYR A 676 -29.35 -9.18 4.08
CA TYR A 676 -29.90 -7.96 3.47
C TYR A 676 -30.43 -6.98 4.53
N PRO A 677 -29.54 -6.25 5.23
CA PRO A 677 -29.95 -5.24 6.21
C PRO A 677 -30.73 -4.10 5.56
N ASP A 678 -31.72 -3.53 6.25
CA ASP A 678 -32.43 -2.34 5.76
C ASP A 678 -31.46 -1.15 5.74
N TRP A 679 -31.29 -0.56 4.55
CA TRP A 679 -30.42 0.60 4.34
C TRP A 679 -30.77 1.79 5.23
N ARG A 680 -32.04 1.92 5.66
CA ARG A 680 -32.45 2.97 6.61
C ARG A 680 -31.85 2.77 8.00
N GLY A 681 -31.75 1.53 8.46
CA GLY A 681 -31.07 1.18 9.70
C GLY A 681 -29.58 1.49 9.62
N ILE A 682 -28.95 1.09 8.52
CA ILE A 682 -27.53 1.40 8.23
C ILE A 682 -27.30 2.92 8.20
N LYS A 683 -28.14 3.69 7.49
CA LYS A 683 -28.07 5.16 7.46
C LYS A 683 -28.21 5.74 8.87
N SER A 684 -29.19 5.29 9.65
CA SER A 684 -29.40 5.74 11.03
C SER A 684 -28.17 5.49 11.90
N LEU A 685 -27.61 4.27 11.87
CA LEU A 685 -26.40 3.92 12.60
C LEU A 685 -25.20 4.75 12.12
N ALA A 686 -24.98 4.86 10.81
CA ALA A 686 -23.90 5.64 10.24
C ALA A 686 -23.97 7.11 10.67
N MET A 687 -25.16 7.72 10.68
CA MET A 687 -25.34 9.10 11.15
C MET A 687 -25.12 9.24 12.65
N LYS A 688 -25.51 8.25 13.47
CA LYS A 688 -25.17 8.22 14.90
C LYS A 688 -23.66 8.12 15.11
N ILE A 689 -22.97 7.24 14.38
CA ILE A 689 -21.50 7.14 14.40
C ILE A 689 -20.90 8.49 14.01
N ALA A 690 -21.35 9.06 12.90
CA ALA A 690 -20.77 10.26 12.34
C ALA A 690 -20.90 11.48 13.27
N THR A 691 -22.05 11.62 13.95
CA THR A 691 -22.40 12.81 14.76
C THR A 691 -22.18 12.65 16.27
N LYS A 692 -22.07 11.41 16.79
CA LYS A 692 -21.97 11.13 18.23
C LYS A 692 -20.63 10.52 18.66
N THR A 693 -19.72 10.30 17.72
CA THR A 693 -18.41 9.71 17.98
C THR A 693 -17.30 10.53 17.31
N GLN A 694 -16.06 10.10 17.50
CA GLN A 694 -14.88 10.72 16.88
C GLN A 694 -14.41 9.92 15.65
N THR A 695 -15.16 8.91 15.22
CA THR A 695 -14.82 8.05 14.09
C THR A 695 -14.70 8.88 12.80
N GLY A 696 -13.51 8.99 12.24
CA GLY A 696 -13.23 9.76 11.02
C GLY A 696 -13.42 8.97 9.74
N TYR A 697 -13.42 7.65 9.78
CA TYR A 697 -13.56 6.80 8.60
C TYR A 697 -14.11 5.42 8.97
N PHE A 698 -15.12 4.96 8.26
CA PHE A 698 -15.75 3.67 8.55
C PHE A 698 -16.35 3.01 7.31
N ALA A 699 -16.50 1.70 7.40
CA ALA A 699 -17.16 0.91 6.36
C ALA A 699 -17.98 -0.21 6.96
N PHE A 700 -19.12 -0.47 6.35
CA PHE A 700 -19.87 -1.69 6.56
C PHE A 700 -19.19 -2.82 5.80
N THR A 701 -19.26 -4.04 6.30
CA THR A 701 -18.66 -5.20 5.66
C THR A 701 -19.71 -6.29 5.55
N LYS A 702 -19.91 -6.76 4.33
CA LYS A 702 -20.72 -7.93 4.02
C LYS A 702 -19.82 -9.00 3.43
N ASP A 703 -20.08 -10.22 3.86
CA ASP A 703 -19.47 -11.40 3.27
C ASP A 703 -20.41 -11.92 2.18
N MET A 704 -19.83 -12.42 1.10
CA MET A 704 -20.56 -12.97 -0.04
C MET A 704 -19.95 -14.30 -0.46
N THR A 705 -20.78 -15.18 -1.00
CA THR A 705 -20.39 -16.43 -1.65
C THR A 705 -20.60 -16.29 -3.15
N VAL A 706 -19.61 -16.73 -3.94
CA VAL A 706 -19.66 -16.82 -5.40
C VAL A 706 -19.59 -18.29 -5.80
N CYS A 707 -20.60 -18.78 -6.51
CA CYS A 707 -20.56 -20.12 -7.08
C CYS A 707 -19.73 -20.14 -8.36
N MET A 708 -18.70 -20.97 -8.39
CA MET A 708 -17.78 -21.06 -9.52
C MET A 708 -18.33 -21.87 -10.70
N ASP A 709 -19.43 -22.61 -10.50
CA ASP A 709 -20.06 -23.43 -11.55
C ASP A 709 -21.19 -22.69 -12.30
N CYS A 710 -22.02 -21.90 -11.57
CA CYS A 710 -23.14 -21.18 -12.17
C CYS A 710 -23.05 -19.65 -12.06
N SER A 711 -21.96 -19.13 -11.50
CA SER A 711 -21.71 -17.69 -11.34
C SER A 711 -22.71 -16.96 -10.43
N HIS A 712 -23.55 -17.68 -9.69
CA HIS A 712 -24.51 -17.08 -8.76
C HIS A 712 -23.79 -16.50 -7.54
N VAL A 713 -24.17 -15.27 -7.15
CA VAL A 713 -23.65 -14.57 -5.98
C VAL A 713 -24.73 -14.52 -4.92
N THR A 714 -24.38 -14.90 -3.69
CA THR A 714 -25.30 -14.91 -2.55
C THR A 714 -24.63 -14.24 -1.35
N MET A 715 -25.42 -13.60 -0.49
CA MET A 715 -24.92 -12.97 0.74
C MET A 715 -24.64 -14.01 1.84
N GLY A 716 -23.63 -13.73 2.66
CA GLY A 716 -23.14 -14.59 3.73
C GLY A 716 -22.11 -15.62 3.24
N LEU A 717 -21.46 -16.29 4.19
CA LEU A 717 -20.55 -17.41 3.94
C LEU A 717 -21.35 -18.71 3.88
N LYS A 718 -21.77 -19.12 2.68
CA LYS A 718 -22.56 -20.33 2.45
C LYS A 718 -21.66 -21.55 2.23
N GLU A 719 -22.12 -22.73 2.64
CA GLU A 719 -21.43 -24.00 2.38
C GLU A 719 -21.83 -24.64 1.04
N GLU A 720 -22.93 -24.17 0.44
CA GLU A 720 -23.50 -24.71 -0.79
C GLU A 720 -24.21 -23.59 -1.58
N CYS A 721 -24.14 -23.64 -2.92
CA CYS A 721 -24.82 -22.67 -3.78
C CYS A 721 -26.35 -22.86 -3.73
N GLU A 722 -27.09 -21.79 -3.43
CA GLU A 722 -28.55 -21.80 -3.35
C GLU A 722 -29.26 -22.01 -4.71
N ASN A 723 -28.54 -21.83 -5.82
CA ASN A 723 -29.08 -21.96 -7.18
C ASN A 723 -28.81 -23.33 -7.82
N CYS A 724 -27.59 -23.85 -7.71
CA CYS A 724 -27.20 -25.10 -8.38
C CYS A 724 -26.70 -26.21 -7.44
N HIS A 725 -26.71 -25.99 -6.12
CA HIS A 725 -26.26 -26.95 -5.10
C HIS A 725 -24.77 -27.35 -5.18
N SER A 726 -23.96 -26.61 -5.95
CA SER A 726 -22.52 -26.83 -6.01
C SER A 726 -21.83 -26.39 -4.73
N ARG A 727 -20.76 -27.11 -4.36
CA ARG A 727 -19.81 -26.75 -3.30
C ARG A 727 -18.52 -26.14 -3.83
N ASN A 728 -18.42 -25.96 -5.14
CA ASN A 728 -17.33 -25.23 -5.79
C ASN A 728 -17.58 -23.72 -5.60
N LEU A 729 -17.18 -23.21 -4.44
CA LEU A 729 -17.48 -21.87 -3.97
C LEU A 729 -16.19 -21.10 -3.72
N ASP A 730 -16.25 -19.81 -4.01
CA ASP A 730 -15.31 -18.81 -3.49
C ASP A 730 -16.08 -17.79 -2.65
N TYR A 731 -15.36 -17.01 -1.86
CA TYR A 731 -15.96 -16.03 -0.95
C TYR A 731 -15.36 -14.65 -1.21
N ILE A 732 -16.17 -13.61 -1.09
CA ILE A 732 -15.72 -12.21 -1.13
C ILE A 732 -15.97 -11.60 0.24
N SER A 733 -14.93 -11.02 0.82
CA SER A 733 -15.04 -10.27 2.07
C SER A 733 -14.05 -9.10 2.08
N ARG A 734 -14.11 -8.25 3.10
CA ARG A 734 -13.18 -7.14 3.30
C ARG A 734 -11.97 -7.63 4.08
N ILE A 735 -10.77 -7.56 3.50
CA ILE A 735 -9.55 -8.02 4.18
C ILE A 735 -9.12 -7.05 5.28
N THR A 736 -8.67 -5.86 4.92
CA THR A 736 -8.25 -4.78 5.84
C THR A 736 -8.77 -3.40 5.45
N GLY A 737 -9.34 -3.28 4.25
CA GLY A 737 -9.69 -1.98 3.68
C GLY A 737 -10.27 -2.04 2.28
N TYR A 738 -10.28 -3.20 1.62
CA TYR A 738 -10.94 -3.42 0.33
C TYR A 738 -11.57 -4.81 0.27
N LEU A 739 -12.56 -4.98 -0.60
CA LEU A 739 -13.22 -6.25 -0.87
C LEU A 739 -12.35 -7.09 -1.82
N GLN A 740 -12.19 -8.37 -1.51
CA GLN A 740 -11.45 -9.29 -2.36
C GLN A 740 -11.89 -10.75 -2.14
N SER A 741 -11.58 -11.61 -3.11
CA SER A 741 -11.66 -13.06 -2.97
C SER A 741 -10.84 -13.55 -1.77
N VAL A 742 -11.46 -14.35 -0.90
CA VAL A 742 -10.86 -14.96 0.29
C VAL A 742 -9.85 -16.04 -0.09
N SER A 743 -9.98 -16.66 -1.28
CA SER A 743 -9.05 -17.69 -1.74
C SER A 743 -7.59 -17.20 -1.73
N GLY A 744 -7.34 -15.95 -2.13
CA GLY A 744 -6.02 -15.32 -2.16
C GLY A 744 -5.51 -14.77 -0.82
N TRP A 745 -6.26 -14.92 0.28
CA TRP A 745 -5.86 -14.42 1.59
C TRP A 745 -4.84 -15.35 2.27
N ASN A 746 -3.93 -14.79 3.06
CA ASN A 746 -3.10 -15.58 3.97
C ASN A 746 -3.93 -16.28 5.06
N ALA A 747 -3.38 -17.33 5.65
CA ALA A 747 -4.03 -18.15 6.67
C ALA A 747 -4.43 -17.33 7.91
N GLY A 748 -3.65 -16.32 8.30
CA GLY A 748 -3.97 -15.42 9.42
C GLY A 748 -5.26 -14.63 9.17
N LYS A 749 -5.43 -14.07 7.97
CA LYS A 749 -6.66 -13.35 7.57
C LYS A 749 -7.84 -14.27 7.33
N LYS A 750 -7.62 -15.48 6.84
CA LYS A 750 -8.65 -16.52 6.77
C LYS A 750 -9.15 -16.88 8.17
N GLN A 751 -8.26 -17.03 9.14
CA GLN A 751 -8.64 -17.25 10.54
C GLN A 751 -9.36 -16.02 11.13
N GLU A 752 -8.85 -14.81 10.88
CA GLU A 752 -9.52 -13.56 11.31
C GLU A 752 -10.96 -13.49 10.80
N LEU A 753 -11.22 -13.88 9.55
CA LEU A 753 -12.57 -13.92 8.96
C LEU A 753 -13.52 -14.84 9.74
N LEU A 754 -13.03 -15.99 10.20
CA LEU A 754 -13.79 -16.94 11.01
C LEU A 754 -14.04 -16.37 12.40
N ASP A 755 -13.05 -15.67 12.97
CA ASP A 755 -13.09 -15.08 14.29
C ASP A 755 -13.99 -13.83 14.39
N ARG A 756 -14.32 -13.18 13.26
CA ARG A 756 -15.15 -11.97 13.24
C ARG A 756 -16.52 -12.19 13.87
N MET A 757 -16.79 -11.45 14.95
CA MET A 757 -18.15 -11.23 15.45
C MET A 757 -18.92 -10.41 14.43
N ARG A 758 -20.06 -10.94 13.97
CA ARG A 758 -20.94 -10.31 13.01
C ARG A 758 -22.22 -9.85 13.71
N TYR A 759 -22.60 -8.60 13.47
CA TYR A 759 -23.70 -7.93 14.16
C TYR A 759 -25.01 -8.07 13.37
N GLY A 760 -26.07 -8.52 14.04
CA GLY A 760 -27.40 -8.73 13.46
C GLY A 760 -28.22 -7.44 13.33
N ALA A 761 -29.42 -7.52 12.75
CA ALA A 761 -30.26 -6.34 12.49
C ALA A 761 -30.67 -5.60 13.78
N ASP A 762 -30.84 -6.30 14.90
CA ASP A 762 -31.25 -5.71 16.18
C ASP A 762 -30.18 -4.81 16.80
N GLU A 763 -28.89 -5.07 16.52
CA GLU A 763 -27.79 -4.22 16.98
C GLU A 763 -27.49 -3.05 16.02
N VAL A 764 -27.99 -3.14 14.78
CA VAL A 764 -27.79 -2.13 13.72
C VAL A 764 -28.92 -1.09 13.70
N ARG A 765 -30.09 -1.38 14.29
CA ARG A 765 -31.23 -0.45 14.44
C ARG A 765 -31.05 0.47 15.66
#